data_AF-A0AAV9JUT7-F1
#
_entry.id   AF-A0AAV9JUT7-F1
#
_cell.length_a   1.000
_cell.length_b   1.000
_cell.length_c   1.000
_cell.angle_alpha   90.00
_cell.angle_beta   90.00
_cell.angle_gamma   90.00
#
_symmetry.space_group_name_H-M   'P 1'
#
loop_
_entity.id
_entity.type
_entity.pdbx_description
1 polymer ?
#
loop_
_entity_poly.entity_id
_entity_poly.type
_entity_poly.pdbx_seq_one_letter_code
_entity_poly.pdbx_strand_id
1 'polypeptide(L)'
;MEGVSEDKKANVTVSSDSIEHTIRSQSEDDFKQYGISQDDLEKAYDEACSTSVDEARAHLTLYLADHGDDMLIPASFTASVEDLVKRLSMPEEKLDSPVEIEARLVAAVFHGNSVYREVRSTFGNVDDVNTPCGTIRAWIIGLIWACGLAGLNQFFGPRNPSISVSVYLAQLLSYPMGRLCAAILPTKVFLASTRLAFTLNPGAFTLKEHMLITIMCNVSTSGVTGTTPMFFEQYLPMFFGKEWAGEWGYQVCVLLSLQCFGFCLAGMVRRFLIYPPQMIYYFNLSQASLNNALHNANDSHVNGWKMSRYKFFMIAFAAMFCYFWIPNTIFPTLTYFNWPTWIKPKGTVLSTVMGSYYYNLGLNPFVNTFDWSVISSVVDPIVNPFFVVVQIVGSLTVWGVCVIIPVFFTNTWYTAYLPINSWYIYDNTGEQYSMSQVMGPTGALNQTAYEEYSPSFIPAASALRYAVSLATVPAVVVFAYLYYGKTFINIAQNAWKRRAAYVGHEDVHSRLMSRYPEVPEWWYISVGVIAAAFGFAGIYAWPTGVPGWLVPLSLVLSAIFAIPIGAVMAISGYEVDLGMIFHIVGGYAVHNHPVAYVLFSAMSLDILSQTMTFVTDMKLGHYAKVPPKQMFAGKSSLYCMTSGND
;
A
#
# COMPACT_ATOMS: atom_id res chain seq x y z
N MET A 1 -19.69 13.30 74.45
CA MET A 1 -18.32 12.72 74.55
C MET A 1 -18.50 11.25 74.24
N GLU A 2 -18.06 10.65 73.14
CA GLU A 2 -17.19 10.97 72.00
C GLU A 2 -17.79 10.14 70.83
N GLY A 3 -17.97 10.62 69.60
CA GLY A 3 -16.93 11.15 68.74
C GLY A 3 -16.29 10.02 67.90
N VAL A 4 -17.07 9.29 67.10
CA VAL A 4 -16.54 8.38 66.06
C VAL A 4 -16.15 9.25 64.86
N SER A 5 -14.85 9.41 64.63
CA SER A 5 -14.31 10.09 63.46
C SER A 5 -14.47 9.18 62.24
N GLU A 6 -15.35 9.57 61.31
CA GLU A 6 -15.24 9.14 59.92
C GLU A 6 -13.97 9.74 59.33
N ASP A 7 -12.97 8.88 59.10
CA ASP A 7 -11.83 9.19 58.24
C ASP A 7 -12.34 9.49 56.82
N LYS A 8 -12.43 10.77 56.50
CA LYS A 8 -12.48 11.26 55.13
C LYS A 8 -11.20 10.83 54.43
N LYS A 9 -11.25 9.73 53.68
CA LYS A 9 -10.37 9.53 52.51
C LYS A 9 -10.65 10.68 51.54
N ALA A 10 -9.84 11.72 51.62
CA ALA A 10 -9.76 12.75 50.59
C ALA A 10 -9.13 12.10 49.35
N ASN A 11 -9.96 11.56 48.46
CA ASN A 11 -9.56 11.43 47.06
C ASN A 11 -9.29 12.85 46.57
N VAL A 12 -8.03 13.15 46.30
CA VAL A 12 -7.63 14.38 45.59
C VAL A 12 -8.12 14.21 44.16
N THR A 13 -9.38 14.56 43.90
CA THR A 13 -9.86 14.83 42.54
C THR A 13 -9.12 16.07 42.07
N VAL A 14 -8.07 15.89 41.26
CA VAL A 14 -7.52 16.95 40.41
C VAL A 14 -8.70 17.59 39.67
N SER A 15 -8.94 18.89 39.89
CA SER A 15 -10.11 19.56 39.29
C SER A 15 -9.89 19.71 37.78
N SER A 16 -10.98 19.66 37.00
CA SER A 16 -10.99 19.95 35.56
C SER A 16 -10.21 21.22 35.22
N ASP A 17 -10.30 22.25 36.08
CA ASP A 17 -9.61 23.53 35.91
C ASP A 17 -8.08 23.40 35.94
N SER A 18 -7.55 22.40 36.65
CA SER A 18 -6.10 22.13 36.75
C SER A 18 -5.55 21.52 35.45
N ILE A 19 -6.34 20.65 34.81
CA ILE A 19 -6.02 20.05 33.51
C ILE A 19 -6.15 21.12 32.41
N GLU A 20 -7.21 21.93 32.45
CA GLU A 20 -7.43 23.03 31.50
C GLU A 20 -6.34 24.10 31.62
N HIS A 21 -5.91 24.43 32.85
CA HIS A 21 -4.77 25.31 33.08
C HIS A 21 -3.50 24.70 32.49
N THR A 22 -3.23 23.41 32.71
CA THR A 22 -2.03 22.73 32.17
C THR A 22 -1.99 22.77 30.65
N ILE A 23 -3.11 22.48 29.98
CA ILE A 23 -3.22 22.56 28.50
C ILE A 23 -2.99 23.98 27.99
N ARG A 24 -3.41 25.01 28.75
CA ARG A 24 -3.21 26.43 28.38
C ARG A 24 -1.85 27.00 28.79
N SER A 25 -1.20 26.45 29.82
CA SER A 25 0.02 27.00 30.43
C SER A 25 1.30 26.32 29.97
N GLN A 26 1.25 25.03 29.64
CA GLN A 26 2.40 24.30 29.12
C GLN A 26 2.53 24.58 27.62
N SER A 27 3.75 24.89 27.17
CA SER A 27 3.98 25.10 25.75
C SER A 27 3.95 23.76 25.03
N GLU A 28 3.66 23.79 23.73
CA GLU A 28 3.70 22.61 22.83
C GLU A 28 5.01 21.80 22.95
N ASP A 29 6.07 22.37 23.51
CA ASP A 29 7.37 21.72 23.68
C ASP A 29 7.39 20.65 24.77
N ASP A 30 6.54 20.74 25.80
CA ASP A 30 6.54 19.79 26.94
C ASP A 30 6.01 18.40 26.53
N PHE A 31 5.09 18.33 25.55
CA PHE A 31 4.49 17.08 25.08
C PHE A 31 5.09 16.56 23.76
N LYS A 32 5.97 17.34 23.11
CA LYS A 32 6.74 16.88 21.93
C LYS A 32 7.60 15.66 22.22
N GLN A 33 8.07 15.50 23.46
CA GLN A 33 8.82 14.32 23.89
C GLN A 33 8.02 13.01 23.81
N TYR A 34 6.69 13.09 23.75
CA TYR A 34 5.80 11.95 23.54
C TYR A 34 5.24 11.88 22.10
N GLY A 35 5.65 12.79 21.22
CA GLY A 35 5.11 12.91 19.87
C GLY A 35 3.65 13.37 19.81
N ILE A 36 3.14 14.02 20.86
CA ILE A 36 1.75 14.49 20.99
C ILE A 36 1.66 15.96 20.54
N SER A 37 0.63 16.30 19.77
CA SER A 37 0.37 17.68 19.34
C SER A 37 -0.65 18.38 20.24
N GLN A 38 -0.73 19.72 20.17
CA GLN A 38 -1.69 20.49 20.97
C GLN A 38 -3.15 20.13 20.66
N ASP A 39 -3.48 19.88 19.39
CA ASP A 39 -4.81 19.43 18.95
C ASP A 39 -5.18 18.05 19.51
N ASP A 40 -4.18 17.18 19.74
CA ASP A 40 -4.40 15.88 20.39
C ASP A 40 -4.76 16.04 21.88
N LEU A 41 -4.11 16.99 22.57
CA LEU A 41 -4.38 17.28 23.99
C LEU A 41 -5.78 17.84 24.19
N GLU A 42 -6.23 18.76 23.33
CA GLU A 42 -7.57 19.32 23.38
C GLU A 42 -8.65 18.23 23.19
N LYS A 43 -8.43 17.30 22.27
CA LYS A 43 -9.35 16.18 22.02
C LYS A 43 -9.36 15.14 23.15
N ALA A 44 -8.24 14.97 23.85
CA ALA A 44 -8.12 14.02 24.95
C ALA A 44 -8.59 14.57 26.30
N TYR A 45 -8.99 15.85 26.38
CA TYR A 45 -9.34 16.52 27.63
C TYR A 45 -10.45 15.80 28.41
N ASP A 46 -11.57 15.49 27.76
CA ASP A 46 -12.72 14.85 28.41
C ASP A 46 -12.36 13.46 28.94
N GLU A 47 -11.57 12.70 28.17
CA GLU A 47 -11.10 11.37 28.53
C GLU A 47 -10.09 11.43 29.69
N ALA A 48 -9.14 12.37 29.64
CA ALA A 48 -8.16 12.60 30.70
C ALA A 48 -8.82 13.01 32.02
N CYS A 49 -9.92 13.77 31.98
CA CYS A 49 -10.70 14.11 33.18
C CYS A 49 -11.40 12.89 33.79
N SER A 50 -11.78 11.90 32.97
CA SER A 50 -12.46 10.68 33.42
C SER A 50 -11.52 9.56 33.86
N THR A 51 -10.25 9.61 33.43
CA THR A 51 -9.28 8.53 33.65
C THR A 51 -8.64 8.63 35.03
N SER A 52 -8.68 7.54 35.80
CA SER A 52 -8.00 7.46 37.10
C SER A 52 -6.48 7.28 36.95
N VAL A 53 -5.71 7.50 38.03
CA VAL A 53 -4.24 7.35 38.00
C VAL A 53 -3.82 5.91 37.71
N ASP A 54 -4.53 4.93 38.29
CA ASP A 54 -4.24 3.52 38.09
C ASP A 54 -4.58 3.05 36.67
N GLU A 55 -5.68 3.55 36.09
CA GLU A 55 -6.01 3.32 34.68
C GLU A 55 -4.96 3.96 33.76
N ALA A 56 -4.54 5.19 34.03
CA ALA A 56 -3.47 5.83 33.27
C ALA A 56 -2.18 5.01 33.33
N ARG A 57 -1.80 4.49 34.51
CA ARG A 57 -0.64 3.59 34.66
C ARG A 57 -0.81 2.31 33.85
N ALA A 58 -1.99 1.70 33.89
CA ALA A 58 -2.29 0.48 33.14
C ALA A 58 -2.17 0.70 31.62
N HIS A 59 -2.75 1.80 31.11
CA HIS A 59 -2.66 2.16 29.69
C HIS A 59 -1.23 2.44 29.23
N LEU A 60 -0.43 3.17 30.03
CA LEU A 60 0.97 3.44 29.70
C LEU A 60 1.85 2.17 29.77
N THR A 61 1.54 1.25 30.70
CA THR A 61 2.25 -0.03 30.79
C THR A 61 1.91 -0.94 29.62
N LEU A 62 0.63 -0.96 29.21
CA LEU A 62 0.17 -1.69 28.02
C LEU A 62 0.82 -1.12 26.76
N TYR A 63 0.88 0.20 26.64
CA TYR A 63 1.59 0.89 25.56
C TYR A 63 3.05 0.42 25.45
N LEU A 64 3.80 0.40 26.56
CA LEU A 64 5.19 -0.06 26.55
C LEU A 64 5.32 -1.56 26.19
N ALA A 65 4.36 -2.39 26.59
CA ALA A 65 4.35 -3.81 26.25
C ALA A 65 4.10 -4.06 24.76
N ASP A 66 3.20 -3.29 24.14
CA ASP A 66 2.79 -3.47 22.74
C ASP A 66 3.68 -2.70 21.75
N HIS A 67 4.29 -1.60 22.19
CA HIS A 67 5.00 -0.64 21.33
C HIS A 67 6.45 -0.33 21.75
N GLY A 68 6.95 -0.92 22.84
CA GLY A 68 8.31 -0.64 23.33
C GLY A 68 9.43 -0.97 22.33
N ASP A 69 9.26 -2.05 21.56
CA ASP A 69 10.21 -2.52 20.54
C ASP A 69 9.81 -2.10 19.09
N ASP A 70 8.87 -1.17 18.93
CA ASP A 70 8.36 -0.77 17.62
C ASP A 70 9.35 0.13 16.86
N MET A 71 9.76 -0.30 15.68
CA MET A 71 10.70 0.44 14.83
C MET A 71 10.14 1.77 14.28
N LEU A 72 8.82 1.94 14.29
CA LEU A 72 8.16 3.15 13.79
C LEU A 72 8.08 4.27 14.84
N ILE A 73 8.32 3.95 16.11
CA ILE A 73 8.27 4.91 17.20
C ILE A 73 9.72 5.25 17.61
N PRO A 74 10.10 6.54 17.63
CA PRO A 74 11.41 6.94 18.11
C PRO A 74 11.68 6.42 19.53
N ALA A 75 12.84 5.79 19.74
CA ALA A 75 13.23 5.27 21.05
C ALA A 75 13.29 6.34 22.15
N SER A 76 13.43 7.62 21.78
CA SER A 76 13.30 8.74 22.71
C SER A 76 11.90 8.85 23.30
N PHE A 77 10.85 8.57 22.53
CA PHE A 77 9.47 8.68 22.98
C PHE A 77 9.12 7.54 23.94
N THR A 78 9.52 6.30 23.62
CA THR A 78 9.32 5.15 24.51
C THR A 78 10.09 5.32 25.81
N ALA A 79 11.32 5.85 25.77
CA ALA A 79 12.10 6.18 26.97
C ALA A 79 11.42 7.25 27.84
N SER A 80 10.82 8.29 27.25
CA SER A 80 10.04 9.29 27.99
C SER A 80 8.81 8.68 28.67
N VAL A 81 8.10 7.77 28.00
CA VAL A 81 6.96 7.05 28.60
C VAL A 81 7.42 6.12 29.73
N GLU A 82 8.56 5.44 29.56
CA GLU A 82 9.13 4.60 30.62
C GLU A 82 9.51 5.40 31.87
N ASP A 83 10.10 6.59 31.68
CA ASP A 83 10.39 7.52 32.78
C ASP A 83 9.10 7.99 33.47
N LEU A 84 8.07 8.32 32.70
CA LEU A 84 6.76 8.70 33.24
C LEU A 84 6.13 7.59 34.08
N VAL A 85 6.16 6.34 33.60
CA VAL A 85 5.69 5.16 34.35
C VAL A 85 6.50 4.92 35.62
N LYS A 86 7.83 5.12 35.58
CA LYS A 86 8.69 5.04 36.77
C LYS A 86 8.33 6.10 37.80
N ARG A 87 8.10 7.34 37.37
CA ARG A 87 7.68 8.46 38.23
C ARG A 87 6.30 8.21 38.85
N LEU A 88 5.36 7.65 38.09
CA LEU A 88 4.04 7.20 38.58
C LEU A 88 4.09 6.03 39.56
N SER A 89 5.19 5.28 39.60
CA SER A 89 5.36 4.13 40.49
C SER A 89 5.95 4.50 41.85
N MET A 90 6.26 5.78 42.08
CA MET A 90 6.68 6.28 43.39
C MET A 90 5.49 6.26 44.38
N PRO A 91 5.73 6.14 45.70
CA PRO A 91 4.67 6.16 46.71
C PRO A 91 3.81 7.43 46.60
N GLU A 92 2.49 7.33 46.79
CA GLU A 92 1.52 8.44 46.64
C GLU A 92 1.94 9.71 47.42
N GLU A 93 2.63 9.56 48.56
CA GLU A 93 3.15 10.68 49.38
C GLU A 93 4.23 11.54 48.68
N LYS A 94 4.82 11.06 47.58
CA LYS A 94 5.85 11.76 46.79
C LYS A 94 5.41 12.06 45.35
N LEU A 95 4.14 11.81 45.02
CA LEU A 95 3.64 12.02 43.67
C LEU A 95 3.26 13.49 43.47
N ASP A 96 4.03 14.18 42.64
CA ASP A 96 3.76 15.56 42.26
C ASP A 96 2.49 15.64 41.38
N SER A 97 1.54 16.52 41.76
CA SER A 97 0.27 16.72 41.02
C SER A 97 0.44 17.00 39.50
N PRO A 98 1.46 17.74 39.03
CA PRO A 98 1.75 17.89 37.61
C PRO A 98 2.04 16.57 36.87
N VAL A 99 2.68 15.61 37.53
CA VAL A 99 3.04 14.31 36.93
C VAL A 99 1.80 13.44 36.75
N GLU A 100 0.86 13.53 37.68
CA GLU A 100 -0.43 12.87 37.58
C GLU A 100 -1.25 13.40 36.40
N ILE A 101 -1.26 14.73 36.20
CA ILE A 101 -1.94 15.38 35.08
C ILE A 101 -1.28 15.00 33.75
N GLU A 102 0.05 15.06 33.69
CA GLU A 102 0.85 14.65 32.52
C GLU A 102 0.55 13.19 32.14
N ALA A 103 0.57 12.29 33.12
CA ALA A 103 0.25 10.88 32.93
C ALA A 103 -1.16 10.63 32.40
N ARG A 104 -2.17 11.29 32.96
CA ARG A 104 -3.56 11.16 32.50
C ARG A 104 -3.75 11.67 31.08
N LEU A 105 -3.14 12.80 30.74
CA LEU A 105 -3.18 13.36 29.39
C LEU A 105 -2.52 12.43 28.37
N VAL A 106 -1.30 11.97 28.66
CA VAL A 106 -0.56 11.06 27.76
C VAL A 106 -1.30 9.73 27.59
N ALA A 107 -1.81 9.16 28.68
CA ALA A 107 -2.59 7.92 28.65
C ALA A 107 -3.89 8.07 27.85
N ALA A 108 -4.64 9.16 28.09
CA ALA A 108 -5.88 9.45 27.35
C ALA A 108 -5.62 9.65 25.85
N VAL A 109 -4.51 10.29 25.47
CA VAL A 109 -4.14 10.43 24.07
C VAL A 109 -3.83 9.07 23.41
N PHE A 110 -3.08 8.19 24.08
CA PHE A 110 -2.72 6.88 23.53
C PHE A 110 -3.86 5.86 23.53
N HIS A 111 -4.82 5.98 24.45
CA HIS A 111 -6.00 5.11 24.50
C HIS A 111 -7.18 5.64 23.66
N GLY A 112 -7.36 6.95 23.63
CA GLY A 112 -8.43 7.66 22.93
C GLY A 112 -8.14 7.94 21.46
N ASN A 113 -6.89 7.83 21.02
CA ASN A 113 -6.47 8.08 19.65
C ASN A 113 -5.40 7.08 19.19
N SER A 114 -5.06 7.08 17.89
CA SER A 114 -4.01 6.19 17.38
C SER A 114 -2.66 6.53 18.00
N VAL A 115 -1.83 5.52 18.28
CA VAL A 115 -0.46 5.73 18.75
C VAL A 115 0.40 6.46 17.72
N TYR A 116 0.15 6.24 16.43
CA TYR A 116 0.93 6.82 15.34
C TYR A 116 0.44 8.21 14.98
N ARG A 117 1.35 9.18 15.07
CA ARG A 117 1.06 10.60 14.80
C ARG A 117 0.54 10.82 13.38
N GLU A 118 1.09 10.11 12.41
CA GLU A 118 0.73 10.19 11.00
C GLU A 118 -0.74 9.79 10.79
N VAL A 119 -1.17 8.72 11.47
CA VAL A 119 -2.55 8.25 11.45
C VAL A 119 -3.47 9.25 12.15
N ARG A 120 -3.12 9.73 13.36
CA ARG A 120 -3.91 10.73 14.11
C ARG A 120 -4.12 12.03 13.35
N SER A 121 -3.09 12.49 12.64
CA SER A 121 -3.15 13.74 11.87
C SER A 121 -4.10 13.65 10.68
N THR A 122 -4.37 12.43 10.22
CA THR A 122 -5.17 12.16 9.03
C THR A 122 -6.57 11.70 9.39
N PHE A 123 -6.74 10.81 10.37
CA PHE A 123 -8.03 10.22 10.70
C PHE A 123 -8.54 10.65 12.07
N GLY A 124 -9.83 10.96 12.14
CA GLY A 124 -10.50 11.23 13.41
C GLY A 124 -10.67 9.98 14.28
N ASN A 125 -10.76 10.19 15.58
CA ASN A 125 -11.07 9.20 16.62
C ASN A 125 -12.58 9.07 16.93
N VAL A 126 -13.44 9.73 16.14
CA VAL A 126 -14.90 9.69 16.28
C VAL A 126 -15.53 9.14 15.01
N ASP A 127 -16.64 8.42 15.17
CA ASP A 127 -17.40 7.88 14.05
C ASP A 127 -18.91 7.82 14.36
N ASP A 128 -19.72 8.15 13.35
CA ASP A 128 -21.17 7.94 13.36
C ASP A 128 -21.56 6.77 12.45
N VAL A 129 -22.17 5.75 13.06
CA VAL A 129 -22.58 4.50 12.42
C VAL A 129 -23.73 4.71 11.43
N ASN A 130 -24.53 5.75 11.62
CA ASN A 130 -25.71 6.02 10.78
C ASN A 130 -25.39 6.86 9.54
N THR A 131 -24.17 7.38 9.42
CA THR A 131 -23.75 8.17 8.26
C THR A 131 -23.81 7.32 6.98
N PRO A 132 -24.56 7.75 5.93
CA PRO A 132 -24.67 7.01 4.67
C PRO A 132 -23.30 6.77 4.01
N CYS A 133 -23.12 5.59 3.41
CA CYS A 133 -21.87 5.24 2.72
C CYS A 133 -22.14 4.59 1.35
N GLY A 134 -22.85 3.46 1.32
CA GLY A 134 -23.18 2.73 0.09
C GLY A 134 -24.41 3.26 -0.64
N THR A 135 -24.43 4.54 -1.00
CA THR A 135 -25.58 5.17 -1.67
C THR A 135 -25.54 4.92 -3.18
N ILE A 136 -26.70 4.98 -3.85
CA ILE A 136 -26.78 4.75 -5.32
C ILE A 136 -25.86 5.72 -6.08
N ARG A 137 -25.76 6.99 -5.63
CA ARG A 137 -24.83 7.96 -6.24
C ARG A 137 -23.37 7.55 -6.08
N ALA A 138 -22.96 7.05 -4.91
CA ALA A 138 -21.58 6.63 -4.68
C ALA A 138 -21.22 5.44 -5.58
N TRP A 139 -22.15 4.50 -5.71
CA TRP A 139 -22.02 3.35 -6.60
C TRP A 139 -21.90 3.74 -8.07
N ILE A 140 -22.78 4.61 -8.58
CA ILE A 140 -22.74 5.04 -9.98
C ILE A 140 -21.45 5.81 -10.28
N ILE A 141 -21.08 6.78 -9.43
CA ILE A 141 -19.86 7.58 -9.63
C ILE A 141 -18.62 6.69 -9.56
N GLY A 142 -18.58 5.77 -8.58
CA GLY A 142 -17.50 4.81 -8.42
C GLY A 142 -17.33 3.89 -9.61
N LEU A 143 -18.41 3.33 -10.15
CA LEU A 143 -18.36 2.45 -11.33
C LEU A 143 -17.91 3.19 -12.59
N ILE A 144 -18.39 4.43 -12.82
CA ILE A 144 -17.98 5.24 -13.97
C ILE A 144 -16.47 5.50 -13.94
N TRP A 145 -15.96 5.96 -12.79
CA TRP A 145 -14.53 6.26 -12.65
C TRP A 145 -13.67 5.01 -12.68
N ALA A 146 -14.11 3.92 -12.06
CA ALA A 146 -13.34 2.69 -12.04
C ALA A 146 -13.22 2.06 -13.44
N CYS A 147 -14.32 1.95 -14.19
CA CYS A 147 -14.27 1.47 -15.58
C CYS A 147 -13.49 2.43 -16.48
N GLY A 148 -13.67 3.75 -16.32
CA GLY A 148 -12.95 4.74 -17.10
C GLY A 148 -11.44 4.73 -16.86
N LEU A 149 -11.01 4.65 -15.59
CA LEU A 149 -9.59 4.55 -15.25
C LEU A 149 -8.97 3.24 -15.72
N ALA A 150 -9.68 2.12 -15.59
CA ALA A 150 -9.19 0.81 -16.03
C ALA A 150 -8.93 0.83 -17.54
N GLY A 151 -9.92 1.28 -18.32
CA GLY A 151 -9.77 1.42 -19.77
C GLY A 151 -8.67 2.40 -20.20
N LEU A 152 -8.51 3.54 -19.51
CA LEU A 152 -7.42 4.49 -19.80
C LEU A 152 -6.04 3.89 -19.50
N ASN A 153 -5.90 3.24 -18.35
CA ASN A 153 -4.63 2.62 -17.95
C ASN A 153 -4.26 1.44 -18.87
N GLN A 154 -5.23 0.64 -19.29
CA GLN A 154 -5.01 -0.44 -20.24
C GLN A 154 -4.65 0.09 -21.64
N PHE A 155 -5.28 1.18 -22.07
CA PHE A 155 -4.96 1.84 -23.35
C PHE A 155 -3.54 2.43 -23.39
N PHE A 156 -3.09 3.06 -22.30
CA PHE A 156 -1.78 3.69 -22.22
C PHE A 156 -0.65 2.75 -21.77
N GLY A 157 -0.99 1.58 -21.22
CA GLY A 157 -0.03 0.60 -20.70
C GLY A 157 1.07 0.20 -21.71
N PRO A 158 0.73 -0.18 -22.97
CA PRO A 158 1.73 -0.60 -23.97
C PRO A 158 2.68 0.51 -24.47
N ARG A 159 2.49 1.77 -24.05
CA ARG A 159 3.34 2.88 -24.46
C ARG A 159 4.69 2.82 -23.75
N ASN A 160 5.76 3.23 -24.42
CA ASN A 160 7.07 3.43 -23.80
C ASN A 160 7.48 4.92 -23.90
N PRO A 161 7.54 5.69 -22.79
CA PRO A 161 7.22 5.29 -21.42
C PRO A 161 5.71 5.10 -21.19
N SER A 162 5.36 4.22 -20.25
CA SER A 162 3.96 3.95 -19.90
C SER A 162 3.37 5.15 -19.18
N ILE A 163 2.12 5.49 -19.51
CA ILE A 163 1.39 6.56 -18.82
C ILE A 163 0.32 5.90 -17.97
N SER A 164 0.31 6.18 -16.67
CA SER A 164 -0.74 5.73 -15.76
C SER A 164 -1.52 6.93 -15.21
N VAL A 165 -2.84 6.79 -15.17
CA VAL A 165 -3.75 7.76 -14.59
C VAL A 165 -4.02 7.35 -13.15
N SER A 166 -3.63 8.22 -12.22
CA SER A 166 -3.76 7.97 -10.79
C SER A 166 -5.20 8.11 -10.29
N VAL A 167 -5.52 7.34 -9.26
CA VAL A 167 -6.80 7.36 -8.53
C VAL A 167 -7.10 8.73 -7.93
N TYR A 168 -6.08 9.53 -7.62
CA TYR A 168 -6.25 10.91 -7.13
C TYR A 168 -7.08 11.79 -8.08
N LEU A 169 -7.04 11.51 -9.39
CA LEU A 169 -7.89 12.22 -10.37
C LEU A 169 -9.37 11.91 -10.16
N ALA A 170 -9.72 10.63 -10.04
CA ALA A 170 -11.08 10.20 -9.78
C ALA A 170 -11.57 10.71 -8.43
N GLN A 171 -10.71 10.67 -7.41
CA GLN A 171 -10.99 11.24 -6.10
C GLN A 171 -11.31 12.74 -6.20
N LEU A 172 -10.44 13.55 -6.81
CA LEU A 172 -10.65 14.99 -6.93
C LEU A 172 -11.94 15.34 -7.69
N LEU A 173 -12.22 14.65 -8.81
CA LEU A 173 -13.38 14.93 -9.66
C LEU A 173 -14.68 14.32 -9.12
N SER A 174 -14.61 13.28 -8.30
CA SER A 174 -15.79 12.71 -7.67
C SER A 174 -16.41 13.62 -6.60
N TYR A 175 -15.64 14.51 -5.99
CA TYR A 175 -16.16 15.49 -5.03
C TYR A 175 -17.19 16.48 -5.64
N PRO A 176 -16.88 17.24 -6.70
CA PRO A 176 -17.87 18.11 -7.33
C PRO A 176 -19.03 17.33 -7.94
N MET A 177 -18.80 16.12 -8.49
CA MET A 177 -19.88 15.24 -8.97
C MET A 177 -20.81 14.80 -7.84
N GLY A 178 -20.27 14.37 -6.70
CA GLY A 178 -21.03 13.95 -5.53
C GLY A 178 -21.86 15.09 -4.94
N ARG A 179 -21.29 16.29 -4.87
CA ARG A 179 -22.01 17.52 -4.47
C ARG A 179 -23.10 17.91 -5.46
N LEU A 180 -22.84 17.82 -6.76
CA LEU A 180 -23.83 18.08 -7.81
C LEU A 180 -25.00 17.09 -7.70
N CYS A 181 -24.71 15.79 -7.53
CA CYS A 181 -25.71 14.76 -7.28
C CYS A 181 -26.52 15.04 -6.02
N ALA A 182 -25.89 15.48 -4.93
CA ALA A 182 -26.58 15.85 -3.70
C ALA A 182 -27.48 17.10 -3.87
N ALA A 183 -27.16 18.01 -4.80
CA ALA A 183 -27.97 19.19 -5.10
C ALA A 183 -29.14 18.89 -6.06
N ILE A 184 -28.97 17.97 -7.00
CA ILE A 184 -29.94 17.72 -8.08
C ILE A 184 -30.87 16.54 -7.79
N LEU A 185 -30.37 15.46 -7.17
CA LEU A 185 -31.14 14.22 -7.03
C LEU A 185 -32.29 14.36 -6.02
N PRO A 186 -33.44 13.73 -6.28
CA PRO A 186 -34.60 13.82 -5.41
C PRO A 186 -34.37 13.07 -4.10
N THR A 187 -34.77 13.68 -2.99
CA THR A 187 -34.76 13.08 -1.64
C THR A 187 -35.95 12.15 -1.36
N LYS A 188 -36.78 11.89 -2.37
CA LYS A 188 -37.95 11.02 -2.24
C LYS A 188 -37.52 9.59 -1.93
N VAL A 189 -38.17 8.98 -0.95
CA VAL A 189 -38.03 7.56 -0.63
C VAL A 189 -38.88 6.77 -1.62
N PHE A 190 -38.20 6.03 -2.50
CA PHE A 190 -38.83 5.09 -3.42
C PHE A 190 -39.13 3.78 -2.68
N LEU A 191 -40.21 3.10 -3.05
CA LEU A 191 -40.61 1.80 -2.49
C LEU A 191 -40.79 1.80 -0.96
N ALA A 192 -41.24 2.92 -0.39
CA ALA A 192 -41.36 3.15 1.06
C ALA A 192 -42.19 2.09 1.82
N SER A 193 -43.11 1.38 1.15
CA SER A 193 -43.94 0.32 1.73
C SER A 193 -43.31 -1.07 1.69
N THR A 194 -42.09 -1.21 1.15
CA THR A 194 -41.41 -2.50 1.01
C THR A 194 -40.09 -2.53 1.78
N ARG A 195 -39.56 -3.73 2.03
CA ARG A 195 -38.22 -3.93 2.63
C ARG A 195 -37.07 -3.41 1.75
N LEU A 196 -37.36 -2.96 0.52
CA LEU A 196 -36.43 -2.40 -0.45
C LEU A 196 -36.58 -0.88 -0.59
N ALA A 197 -37.10 -0.19 0.43
CA ALA A 197 -37.17 1.26 0.43
C ALA A 197 -35.77 1.87 0.25
N PHE A 198 -35.60 2.72 -0.75
CA PHE A 198 -34.32 3.40 -1.02
C PHE A 198 -34.54 4.85 -1.41
N THR A 199 -33.54 5.69 -1.15
CA THR A 199 -33.51 7.09 -1.60
C THR A 199 -32.34 7.29 -2.56
N LEU A 200 -32.56 8.08 -3.62
CA LEU A 200 -31.49 8.50 -4.53
C LEU A 200 -30.59 9.56 -3.88
N ASN A 201 -31.10 10.28 -2.89
CA ASN A 201 -30.39 11.32 -2.18
C ASN A 201 -30.70 11.24 -0.67
N PRO A 202 -29.84 10.58 0.12
CA PRO A 202 -30.02 10.49 1.57
C PRO A 202 -29.59 11.75 2.33
N GLY A 203 -29.02 12.75 1.64
CA GLY A 203 -28.53 13.98 2.27
C GLY A 203 -27.25 14.50 1.61
N ALA A 204 -26.52 15.36 2.33
CA ALA A 204 -25.25 15.91 1.88
C ALA A 204 -24.25 14.80 1.50
N PHE A 205 -23.35 15.10 0.57
CA PHE A 205 -22.29 14.16 0.16
C PHE A 205 -21.30 13.98 1.31
N THR A 206 -21.20 12.76 1.83
CA THR A 206 -20.41 12.46 3.03
C THR A 206 -18.98 12.03 2.69
N LEU A 207 -18.09 12.12 3.67
CA LEU A 207 -16.72 11.60 3.57
C LEU A 207 -16.71 10.09 3.30
N LYS A 208 -17.64 9.31 3.89
CA LYS A 208 -17.72 7.86 3.71
C LYS A 208 -18.14 7.44 2.30
N GLU A 209 -19.07 8.18 1.68
CA GLU A 209 -19.44 7.97 0.28
C GLU A 209 -18.26 8.27 -0.64
N HIS A 210 -17.54 9.37 -0.37
CA HIS A 210 -16.36 9.75 -1.15
C HIS A 210 -15.25 8.70 -1.03
N MET A 211 -14.98 8.22 0.18
CA MET A 211 -13.98 7.19 0.41
C MET A 211 -14.34 5.87 -0.29
N LEU A 212 -15.61 5.49 -0.28
CA LEU A 212 -16.07 4.29 -1.00
C LEU A 212 -15.78 4.40 -2.51
N ILE A 213 -16.02 5.58 -3.11
CA ILE A 213 -15.68 5.85 -4.52
C ILE A 213 -14.17 5.70 -4.74
N THR A 214 -13.33 6.30 -3.89
CA THR A 214 -11.87 6.19 -3.99
C THR A 214 -11.41 4.74 -3.93
N ILE A 215 -11.92 3.97 -2.97
CA ILE A 215 -11.62 2.54 -2.81
C ILE A 215 -12.06 1.74 -4.04
N MET A 216 -13.23 2.03 -4.63
CA MET A 216 -13.64 1.38 -5.88
C MET A 216 -12.63 1.69 -7.00
N CYS A 217 -12.18 2.94 -7.14
CA CYS A 217 -11.25 3.35 -8.18
C CYS A 217 -9.82 2.79 -8.02
N ASN A 218 -9.38 2.43 -6.81
CA ASN A 218 -8.07 1.82 -6.56
C ASN A 218 -7.87 0.48 -7.29
N VAL A 219 -8.95 -0.22 -7.64
CA VAL A 219 -8.88 -1.45 -8.44
C VAL A 219 -8.26 -1.19 -9.82
N SER A 220 -8.57 -0.04 -10.43
CA SER A 220 -8.23 0.31 -11.81
C SER A 220 -6.75 0.57 -12.06
N THR A 221 -5.93 0.63 -11.02
CA THR A 221 -4.47 0.84 -11.11
C THR A 221 -3.67 -0.46 -11.03
N SER A 222 -4.29 -1.58 -10.69
CA SER A 222 -3.62 -2.85 -10.35
C SER A 222 -3.60 -3.90 -11.46
N GLY A 223 -4.46 -3.79 -12.49
CA GLY A 223 -4.61 -4.80 -13.55
C GLY A 223 -3.51 -4.80 -14.62
N VAL A 224 -2.69 -3.75 -14.69
CA VAL A 224 -1.78 -3.50 -15.82
C VAL A 224 -0.43 -4.22 -15.69
N THR A 225 -0.01 -4.57 -14.47
CA THR A 225 1.40 -4.88 -14.18
C THR A 225 1.87 -6.30 -14.49
N GLY A 226 0.97 -7.30 -14.56
CA GLY A 226 1.38 -8.70 -14.84
C GLY A 226 0.52 -9.43 -15.89
N THR A 227 -0.80 -9.26 -15.87
CA THR A 227 -1.68 -10.02 -16.77
C THR A 227 -1.64 -9.53 -18.22
N THR A 228 -1.58 -8.21 -18.43
CA THR A 228 -1.50 -7.62 -19.77
C THR A 228 -0.21 -8.02 -20.51
N PRO A 229 1.00 -7.91 -19.90
CA PRO A 229 2.23 -8.45 -20.49
C PRO A 229 2.14 -9.95 -20.82
N MET A 230 1.56 -10.76 -19.92
CA MET A 230 1.37 -12.20 -20.13
C MET A 230 0.55 -12.49 -21.41
N PHE A 231 -0.55 -11.78 -21.64
CA PHE A 231 -1.33 -11.94 -22.88
C PHE A 231 -0.54 -11.52 -24.12
N PHE A 232 0.24 -10.44 -24.06
CA PHE A 232 1.10 -10.02 -25.16
C PHE A 232 2.20 -11.04 -25.47
N GLU A 233 2.84 -11.59 -24.44
CA GLU A 233 3.84 -12.65 -24.60
C GLU A 233 3.26 -13.92 -25.22
N GLN A 234 2.03 -14.27 -24.86
CA GLN A 234 1.32 -15.41 -25.46
C GLN A 234 0.91 -15.15 -26.90
N TYR A 235 0.38 -13.97 -27.21
CA TYR A 235 -0.19 -13.65 -28.53
C TYR A 235 0.86 -13.27 -29.58
N LEU A 236 1.86 -12.45 -29.24
CA LEU A 236 2.76 -11.86 -30.23
C LEU A 236 3.69 -12.91 -30.87
N PRO A 237 3.91 -12.86 -32.20
CA PRO A 237 4.73 -13.84 -32.92
C PRO A 237 6.23 -13.77 -32.60
N MET A 238 6.70 -12.64 -32.06
CA MET A 238 8.07 -12.47 -31.59
C MET A 238 8.34 -13.28 -30.30
N PHE A 239 7.29 -13.65 -29.57
CA PHE A 239 7.34 -14.45 -28.35
C PHE A 239 6.77 -15.86 -28.62
N PHE A 240 5.52 -16.15 -28.22
CA PHE A 240 4.93 -17.49 -28.38
C PHE A 240 4.01 -17.66 -29.59
N GLY A 241 3.49 -16.58 -30.17
CA GLY A 241 2.66 -16.61 -31.39
C GLY A 241 1.40 -17.47 -31.28
N LYS A 242 0.72 -17.45 -30.13
CA LYS A 242 -0.49 -18.23 -29.87
C LYS A 242 -1.74 -17.39 -30.10
N GLU A 243 -2.40 -17.61 -31.24
CA GLU A 243 -3.60 -16.84 -31.63
C GLU A 243 -4.74 -16.93 -30.60
N TRP A 244 -4.91 -18.08 -29.95
CA TRP A 244 -5.96 -18.29 -28.94
C TRP A 244 -5.81 -17.39 -27.70
N ALA A 245 -4.62 -16.85 -27.44
CA ALA A 245 -4.40 -15.93 -26.31
C ALA A 245 -5.07 -14.56 -26.55
N GLY A 246 -5.44 -14.25 -27.80
CA GLY A 246 -6.24 -13.07 -28.16
C GLY A 246 -7.75 -13.27 -28.01
N GLU A 247 -8.21 -14.48 -27.65
CA GLU A 247 -9.64 -14.73 -27.48
C GLU A 247 -10.16 -14.07 -26.20
N TRP A 248 -11.21 -13.25 -26.34
CA TRP A 248 -11.84 -12.55 -25.22
C TRP A 248 -12.27 -13.49 -24.08
N GLY A 249 -12.80 -14.66 -24.41
CA GLY A 249 -13.22 -15.65 -23.40
C GLY A 249 -12.08 -16.15 -22.52
N TYR A 250 -10.89 -16.36 -23.10
CA TYR A 250 -9.70 -16.78 -22.37
C TYR A 250 -9.22 -15.68 -21.44
N GLN A 251 -9.12 -14.45 -21.95
CA GLN A 251 -8.66 -13.29 -21.20
C GLN A 251 -9.55 -13.03 -19.99
N VAL A 252 -10.87 -13.01 -20.17
CA VAL A 252 -11.85 -12.82 -19.09
C VAL A 252 -11.75 -13.93 -18.05
N CYS A 253 -11.66 -15.20 -18.45
CA CYS A 253 -11.57 -16.32 -17.50
C CYS A 253 -10.30 -16.23 -16.65
N VAL A 254 -9.15 -15.96 -17.27
CA VAL A 254 -7.88 -15.83 -16.54
C VAL A 254 -7.90 -14.59 -15.65
N LEU A 255 -8.29 -13.42 -16.16
CA LEU A 255 -8.37 -12.17 -15.38
C LEU A 255 -9.29 -12.32 -14.16
N LEU A 256 -10.49 -12.85 -14.33
CA LEU A 256 -11.43 -13.10 -13.23
C LEU A 256 -10.84 -14.07 -12.20
N SER A 257 -10.19 -15.15 -12.66
CA SER A 257 -9.53 -16.08 -11.75
C SER A 257 -8.49 -15.36 -10.87
N LEU A 258 -7.62 -14.55 -11.46
CA LEU A 258 -6.54 -13.86 -10.77
C LEU A 258 -7.06 -12.85 -9.74
N GLN A 259 -7.97 -12.00 -10.19
CA GLN A 259 -8.54 -10.91 -9.39
C GLN A 259 -9.37 -11.47 -8.22
N CYS A 260 -10.21 -12.48 -8.47
CA CYS A 260 -11.02 -13.10 -7.43
C CYS A 260 -10.16 -13.91 -6.43
N PHE A 261 -9.06 -14.53 -6.87
CA PHE A 261 -8.13 -15.20 -5.95
C PHE A 261 -7.42 -14.20 -5.03
N GLY A 262 -6.95 -13.07 -5.56
CA GLY A 262 -6.38 -12.00 -4.74
C GLY A 262 -7.37 -11.49 -3.69
N PHE A 263 -8.64 -11.36 -4.05
CA PHE A 263 -9.69 -10.94 -3.11
C PHE A 263 -9.97 -11.97 -2.03
N CYS A 264 -10.01 -13.27 -2.38
CA CYS A 264 -10.14 -14.37 -1.43
C CYS A 264 -9.00 -14.33 -0.40
N LEU A 265 -7.76 -14.25 -0.88
CA LEU A 265 -6.58 -14.27 -0.03
C LEU A 265 -6.50 -13.03 0.87
N ALA A 266 -6.86 -11.84 0.38
CA ALA A 266 -6.95 -10.61 1.17
C ALA A 266 -7.90 -10.77 2.38
N GLY A 267 -9.06 -11.39 2.17
CA GLY A 267 -10.01 -11.70 3.23
C GLY A 267 -9.48 -12.69 4.27
N MET A 268 -8.59 -13.59 3.88
CA MET A 268 -7.95 -14.55 4.80
C MET A 268 -6.84 -13.92 5.63
N VAL A 269 -6.05 -13.00 5.05
CA VAL A 269 -4.91 -12.36 5.73
C VAL A 269 -5.28 -11.10 6.54
N ARG A 270 -6.54 -10.64 6.46
CA ARG A 270 -7.00 -9.40 7.11
C ARG A 270 -6.69 -9.29 8.60
N ARG A 271 -6.76 -10.41 9.34
CA ARG A 271 -6.49 -10.42 10.78
C ARG A 271 -5.03 -10.07 11.11
N PHE A 272 -4.12 -10.35 10.19
CA PHE A 272 -2.68 -10.13 10.37
C PHE A 272 -2.24 -8.75 9.88
N LEU A 273 -2.89 -8.22 8.83
CA LEU A 273 -2.40 -7.04 8.14
C LEU A 273 -3.26 -5.78 8.37
N ILE A 274 -4.52 -5.91 8.82
CA ILE A 274 -5.43 -4.76 8.95
C ILE A 274 -5.65 -4.35 10.40
N TYR A 275 -5.94 -5.30 11.29
CA TYR A 275 -6.29 -4.95 12.67
C TYR A 275 -5.11 -4.53 13.54
N PRO A 276 -3.89 -5.07 13.36
CA PRO A 276 -2.73 -4.59 14.12
C PRO A 276 -2.46 -3.10 13.84
N PRO A 277 -2.28 -2.26 14.88
CA PRO A 277 -2.05 -0.83 14.71
C PRO A 277 -0.71 -0.53 14.01
N GLN A 278 0.30 -1.39 14.17
CA GLN A 278 1.64 -1.27 13.57
C GLN A 278 1.62 -1.25 12.03
N MET A 279 0.56 -1.76 11.42
CA MET A 279 0.42 -1.85 9.97
C MET A 279 -0.20 -0.54 9.43
N ILE A 280 0.62 0.49 9.19
CA ILE A 280 0.17 1.86 8.91
C ILE A 280 -0.37 2.02 7.48
N TYR A 281 0.33 1.51 6.47
CA TYR A 281 0.10 1.76 5.04
C TYR A 281 0.15 3.26 4.66
N TYR A 282 1.35 3.82 4.53
CA TYR A 282 1.57 5.25 4.27
C TYR A 282 0.83 5.80 3.04
N PHE A 283 0.70 5.03 1.96
CA PHE A 283 -0.04 5.44 0.77
C PHE A 283 -1.51 5.79 1.06
N ASN A 284 -2.14 5.10 2.02
CA ASN A 284 -3.53 5.37 2.42
C ASN A 284 -3.68 6.73 3.11
N LEU A 285 -2.64 7.19 3.81
CA LEU A 285 -2.66 8.47 4.52
C LEU A 285 -2.76 9.63 3.52
N SER A 286 -2.04 9.55 2.40
CA SER A 286 -2.14 10.52 1.32
C SER A 286 -3.57 10.58 0.75
N GLN A 287 -4.16 9.44 0.40
CA GLN A 287 -5.55 9.38 -0.09
C GLN A 287 -6.54 9.95 0.92
N ALA A 288 -6.41 9.59 2.20
CA ALA A 288 -7.31 10.10 3.23
C ALA A 288 -7.12 11.60 3.50
N SER A 289 -5.89 12.10 3.51
CA SER A 289 -5.60 13.52 3.70
C SER A 289 -6.23 14.39 2.62
N LEU A 290 -6.21 13.94 1.35
CA LEU A 290 -6.88 14.63 0.25
C LEU A 290 -8.41 14.65 0.44
N ASN A 291 -9.00 13.52 0.83
CA ASN A 291 -10.44 13.44 1.11
C ASN A 291 -10.86 14.38 2.24
N ASN A 292 -10.07 14.43 3.31
CA ASN A 292 -10.31 15.34 4.42
C ASN A 292 -10.11 16.79 4.01
N ALA A 293 -9.10 17.12 3.20
CA ALA A 293 -8.90 18.48 2.71
C ALA A 293 -10.06 18.99 1.82
N LEU A 294 -10.74 18.08 1.10
CA LEU A 294 -11.91 18.43 0.27
C LEU A 294 -13.19 18.62 1.08
N HIS A 295 -13.38 17.87 2.17
CA HIS A 295 -14.59 17.92 3.00
C HIS A 295 -14.48 18.86 4.21
N ASN A 296 -13.29 19.09 4.75
CA ASN A 296 -13.07 19.95 5.90
C ASN A 296 -12.75 21.39 5.45
N ALA A 297 -13.75 22.27 5.53
CA ALA A 297 -13.60 23.70 5.30
C ALA A 297 -13.13 24.49 6.54
N ASN A 298 -12.95 23.82 7.69
CA ASN A 298 -12.51 24.48 8.92
C ASN A 298 -10.99 24.72 8.87
N ASP A 299 -10.64 25.98 8.62
CA ASP A 299 -9.26 26.48 8.64
C ASP A 299 -8.73 26.52 10.08
N SER A 300 -8.18 25.41 10.56
CA SER A 300 -7.26 25.46 11.71
C SER A 300 -5.96 26.11 11.22
N HIS A 301 -5.64 27.32 11.70
CA HIS A 301 -4.36 27.96 11.41
C HIS A 301 -3.22 27.13 12.01
N VAL A 302 -2.40 26.51 11.16
CA VAL A 302 -1.22 25.77 11.61
C VAL A 302 -0.01 26.70 11.56
N ASN A 303 0.72 26.85 12.67
CA ASN A 303 2.01 27.53 12.74
C ASN A 303 2.04 28.96 12.12
N GLY A 304 0.98 29.76 12.34
CA GLY A 304 0.90 31.13 11.82
C GLY A 304 0.63 31.24 10.31
N TRP A 305 0.41 30.13 9.60
CA TRP A 305 0.00 30.14 8.20
C TRP A 305 -1.47 30.56 8.08
N LYS A 306 -1.71 31.64 7.31
CA LYS A 306 -3.04 32.21 7.07
C LYS A 306 -3.77 31.62 5.85
N MET A 307 -3.13 30.73 5.09
CA MET A 307 -3.67 30.19 3.86
C MET A 307 -4.40 28.87 4.12
N SER A 308 -5.62 28.74 3.59
CA SER A 308 -6.39 27.50 3.68
C SER A 308 -5.70 26.35 2.95
N ARG A 309 -5.88 25.13 3.45
CA ARG A 309 -5.31 23.90 2.85
C ARG A 309 -5.73 23.75 1.38
N TYR A 310 -7.00 24.03 1.09
CA TYR A 310 -7.54 24.00 -0.27
C TYR A 310 -6.90 25.05 -1.20
N LYS A 311 -6.65 26.28 -0.73
CA LYS A 311 -6.01 27.32 -1.54
C LYS A 311 -4.55 26.97 -1.84
N PHE A 312 -3.82 26.42 -0.86
CA PHE A 312 -2.47 25.92 -1.08
C PHE A 312 -2.45 24.83 -2.16
N PHE A 313 -3.37 23.85 -2.06
CA PHE A 313 -3.51 22.78 -3.05
C PHE A 313 -3.71 23.33 -4.46
N MET A 314 -4.63 24.29 -4.66
CA MET A 314 -4.89 24.86 -5.98
C MET A 314 -3.69 25.63 -6.56
N ILE A 315 -2.90 26.32 -5.72
CA ILE A 315 -1.68 27.00 -6.15
C ILE A 315 -0.62 25.98 -6.57
N ALA A 316 -0.38 24.95 -5.75
CA ALA A 316 0.58 23.90 -6.06
C ALA A 316 0.20 23.13 -7.33
N PHE A 317 -1.10 22.83 -7.50
CA PHE A 317 -1.63 22.21 -8.71
C PHE A 317 -1.35 23.06 -9.96
N ALA A 318 -1.67 24.35 -9.93
CA ALA A 318 -1.43 25.25 -11.06
C ALA A 318 0.07 25.42 -11.36
N ALA A 319 0.90 25.50 -10.31
CA ALA A 319 2.35 25.59 -10.45
C ALA A 319 2.93 24.33 -11.09
N MET A 320 2.56 23.14 -10.61
CA MET A 320 3.01 21.87 -11.19
C MET A 320 2.44 21.63 -12.58
N PHE A 321 1.20 22.06 -12.85
CA PHE A 321 0.63 22.02 -14.20
C PHE A 321 1.51 22.81 -15.18
N CYS A 322 1.87 24.06 -14.85
CA CYS A 322 2.76 24.86 -15.70
C CYS A 322 4.18 24.30 -15.76
N TYR A 323 4.71 23.81 -14.62
CA TYR A 323 6.05 23.24 -14.55
C TYR A 323 6.19 22.02 -15.44
N PHE A 324 5.16 21.15 -15.51
CA PHE A 324 5.18 19.92 -16.29
C PHE A 324 5.52 20.15 -17.78
N TRP A 325 5.09 21.28 -18.37
CA TRP A 325 5.40 21.63 -19.75
C TRP A 325 6.88 21.93 -19.98
N ILE A 326 7.61 22.35 -18.95
CA ILE A 326 9.01 22.74 -19.06
C ILE A 326 9.89 21.54 -19.40
N PRO A 327 9.98 20.47 -18.57
CA PRO A 327 10.82 19.32 -18.89
C PRO A 327 10.19 18.46 -19.99
N ASN A 328 8.86 18.38 -20.14
CA ASN A 328 8.28 17.43 -21.11
C ASN A 328 8.13 17.98 -22.53
N THR A 329 7.89 19.29 -22.70
CA THR A 329 7.54 19.87 -24.00
C THR A 329 8.52 20.94 -24.45
N ILE A 330 8.83 21.91 -23.59
CA ILE A 330 9.63 23.09 -23.95
C ILE A 330 11.12 22.75 -23.99
N PHE A 331 11.63 22.03 -22.99
CA PHE A 331 13.05 21.67 -22.90
C PHE A 331 13.27 20.22 -22.42
N PRO A 332 13.03 19.22 -23.31
CA PRO A 332 13.19 17.79 -23.01
C PRO A 332 14.55 17.34 -22.47
N THR A 333 15.61 18.13 -22.67
CA THR A 333 16.94 17.78 -22.14
C THR A 333 17.01 17.87 -20.60
N LEU A 334 16.07 18.57 -19.96
CA LEU A 334 15.96 18.64 -18.49
C LEU A 334 15.52 17.32 -17.86
N THR A 335 14.84 16.45 -18.62
CA THR A 335 14.41 15.13 -18.16
C THR A 335 15.60 14.19 -17.97
N TYR A 336 16.61 14.24 -18.84
CA TYR A 336 17.84 13.44 -18.74
C TYR A 336 19.07 14.34 -18.52
N PHE A 337 19.10 15.03 -17.38
CA PHE A 337 20.12 16.02 -17.09
C PHE A 337 21.44 15.36 -16.64
N ASN A 338 22.47 15.47 -17.48
CA ASN A 338 23.71 14.72 -17.33
C ASN A 338 24.96 15.60 -17.52
N TRP A 339 25.16 16.51 -16.58
CA TRP A 339 26.30 17.44 -16.61
C TRP A 339 27.70 16.79 -16.50
N PRO A 340 27.93 15.66 -15.79
CA PRO A 340 29.28 15.10 -15.66
C PRO A 340 29.88 14.67 -17.01
N THR A 341 29.05 14.22 -17.94
CA THR A 341 29.50 13.85 -19.28
C THR A 341 30.03 15.04 -20.10
N TRP A 342 29.75 16.28 -19.72
CA TRP A 342 30.32 17.48 -20.35
C TRP A 342 31.80 17.68 -20.02
N ILE A 343 32.29 17.13 -18.90
CA ILE A 343 33.71 17.20 -18.50
C ILE A 343 34.58 16.47 -19.52
N LYS A 344 34.13 15.28 -19.96
CA LYS A 344 34.82 14.48 -20.98
C LYS A 344 33.81 13.81 -21.92
N PRO A 345 33.32 14.54 -22.95
CA PRO A 345 32.24 14.07 -23.83
C PRO A 345 32.55 12.78 -24.60
N LYS A 346 33.83 12.50 -24.87
CA LYS A 346 34.28 11.29 -25.59
C LYS A 346 34.74 10.16 -24.66
N GLY A 347 34.61 10.32 -23.34
CA GLY A 347 35.04 9.32 -22.38
C GLY A 347 33.99 8.22 -22.23
N THR A 348 34.25 7.03 -22.79
CA THR A 348 33.35 5.88 -22.70
C THR A 348 33.06 5.49 -21.24
N VAL A 349 34.11 5.34 -20.41
CA VAL A 349 33.99 5.01 -18.98
C VAL A 349 33.13 6.04 -18.22
N LEU A 350 33.35 7.33 -18.47
CA LEU A 350 32.59 8.39 -17.81
C LEU A 350 31.12 8.36 -18.22
N SER A 351 30.85 8.16 -19.51
CA SER A 351 29.50 8.03 -20.06
C SER A 351 28.77 6.81 -19.51
N THR A 352 29.44 5.65 -19.42
CA THR A 352 28.84 4.40 -18.92
C THR A 352 28.43 4.50 -17.46
N VAL A 353 29.28 5.12 -16.61
CA VAL A 353 29.04 5.20 -15.16
C VAL A 353 28.12 6.37 -14.79
N MET A 354 28.41 7.57 -15.29
CA MET A 354 27.71 8.79 -14.88
C MET A 354 26.55 9.14 -15.81
N GLY A 355 26.44 8.46 -16.95
CA GLY A 355 25.45 8.80 -17.95
C GLY A 355 24.03 8.48 -17.52
N SER A 356 23.08 9.39 -17.76
CA SER A 356 21.66 9.21 -17.41
C SER A 356 20.80 8.68 -18.56
N TYR A 357 21.38 8.44 -19.74
CA TYR A 357 20.64 8.02 -20.94
C TYR A 357 20.56 6.49 -21.08
N TYR A 358 19.34 5.97 -21.25
CA TYR A 358 18.85 4.59 -21.49
C TYR A 358 19.58 3.38 -20.88
N TYR A 359 20.88 3.18 -21.13
CA TYR A 359 21.59 1.98 -20.67
C TYR A 359 22.84 2.22 -19.82
N ASN A 360 23.05 3.47 -19.43
CA ASN A 360 24.10 3.86 -18.52
C ASN A 360 23.60 3.77 -17.07
N LEU A 361 24.52 3.85 -16.10
CA LEU A 361 24.20 3.61 -14.69
C LEU A 361 23.56 4.83 -13.97
N GLY A 362 23.72 6.05 -14.51
CA GLY A 362 23.05 7.24 -13.98
C GLY A 362 23.55 7.72 -12.61
N LEU A 363 24.79 7.41 -12.22
CA LEU A 363 25.36 7.82 -10.92
C LEU A 363 25.77 9.31 -10.87
N ASN A 364 24.88 10.23 -11.28
CA ASN A 364 25.22 11.65 -11.30
C ASN A 364 25.25 12.25 -9.88
N PRO A 365 26.34 12.93 -9.47
CA PRO A 365 26.33 13.71 -8.25
C PRO A 365 25.35 14.91 -8.36
N PHE A 366 24.53 15.09 -7.33
CA PHE A 366 23.57 16.18 -7.12
C PHE A 366 22.22 16.03 -7.84
N VAL A 367 22.15 16.16 -9.16
CA VAL A 367 20.86 16.23 -9.89
C VAL A 367 20.90 15.40 -11.17
N ASN A 368 20.05 14.38 -11.24
CA ASN A 368 19.87 13.50 -12.40
C ASN A 368 18.77 13.95 -13.36
N THR A 369 17.77 14.68 -12.85
CA THR A 369 16.59 15.07 -13.63
C THR A 369 15.88 16.25 -12.97
N PHE A 370 15.24 17.09 -13.77
CA PHE A 370 14.28 18.10 -13.32
C PHE A 370 12.83 17.70 -13.64
N ASP A 371 12.61 16.48 -14.11
CA ASP A 371 11.28 15.99 -14.42
C ASP A 371 10.72 15.24 -13.21
N TRP A 372 9.62 15.78 -12.64
CA TRP A 372 8.96 15.14 -11.50
C TRP A 372 8.50 13.71 -11.82
N SER A 373 8.12 13.43 -13.06
CA SER A 373 7.71 12.09 -13.47
C SER A 373 8.87 11.08 -13.42
N VAL A 374 10.10 11.53 -13.68
CA VAL A 374 11.30 10.69 -13.56
C VAL A 374 11.75 10.60 -12.10
N ILE A 375 11.66 11.70 -11.32
CA ILE A 375 11.98 11.70 -9.89
C ILE A 375 11.11 10.70 -9.12
N SER A 376 9.81 10.69 -9.40
CA SER A 376 8.83 9.84 -8.72
C SER A 376 8.66 8.45 -9.34
N SER A 377 9.42 8.12 -10.40
CA SER A 377 9.27 6.86 -11.15
C SER A 377 9.58 5.59 -10.33
N VAL A 378 10.51 5.69 -9.37
CA VAL A 378 10.90 4.55 -8.51
C VAL A 378 10.13 4.55 -7.19
N VAL A 379 10.06 5.72 -6.55
CA VAL A 379 9.39 5.90 -5.27
C VAL A 379 8.92 7.35 -5.20
N ASP A 380 7.67 7.58 -4.82
CA ASP A 380 7.19 8.93 -4.52
C ASP A 380 7.82 9.39 -3.20
N PRO A 381 8.71 10.39 -3.20
CA PRO A 381 9.42 10.82 -2.00
C PRO A 381 8.54 11.66 -1.05
N ILE A 382 7.36 12.11 -1.50
CA ILE A 382 6.42 12.88 -0.66
C ILE A 382 5.55 11.94 0.16
N VAL A 383 5.11 10.83 -0.44
CA VAL A 383 4.18 9.89 0.19
C VAL A 383 4.89 8.89 1.09
N ASN A 384 6.09 8.44 0.69
CA ASN A 384 6.81 7.41 1.43
C ASN A 384 7.68 7.99 2.56
N PRO A 385 7.88 7.24 3.66
CA PRO A 385 8.70 7.69 4.76
C PRO A 385 10.13 8.03 4.34
N PHE A 386 10.70 9.07 4.93
CA PHE A 386 12.05 9.53 4.61
C PHE A 386 13.12 8.43 4.76
N PHE A 387 13.01 7.59 5.80
CA PHE A 387 13.97 6.51 6.02
C PHE A 387 13.99 5.50 4.87
N VAL A 388 12.83 5.25 4.24
CA VAL A 388 12.70 4.34 3.10
C VAL A 388 13.37 4.93 1.87
N VAL A 389 13.13 6.22 1.60
CA VAL A 389 13.77 6.94 0.49
C VAL A 389 15.30 6.92 0.64
N VAL A 390 15.81 7.21 1.84
CA VAL A 390 17.26 7.16 2.13
C VAL A 390 17.82 5.75 1.95
N GLN A 391 17.12 4.71 2.40
CA GLN A 391 17.54 3.33 2.21
C GLN A 391 17.57 2.94 0.73
N ILE A 392 16.57 3.34 -0.08
CA ILE A 392 16.53 3.07 -1.52
C ILE A 392 17.71 3.76 -2.21
N VAL A 393 17.91 5.06 -1.99
CA VAL A 393 19.01 5.82 -2.59
C VAL A 393 20.38 5.32 -2.12
N GLY A 394 20.50 5.01 -0.83
CA GLY A 394 21.71 4.43 -0.24
C GLY A 394 22.03 3.06 -0.84
N SER A 395 21.03 2.19 -0.98
CA SER A 395 21.18 0.88 -1.60
C SER A 395 21.60 0.99 -3.06
N LEU A 396 20.97 1.87 -3.85
CA LEU A 396 21.34 2.12 -5.24
C LEU A 396 22.81 2.56 -5.35
N THR A 397 23.25 3.47 -4.46
CA THR A 397 24.62 3.98 -4.46
C THR A 397 25.62 2.88 -4.11
N VAL A 398 25.35 2.11 -3.05
CA VAL A 398 26.22 1.01 -2.59
C VAL A 398 26.29 -0.09 -3.64
N TRP A 399 25.16 -0.56 -4.17
CA TRP A 399 25.13 -1.61 -5.19
C TRP A 399 25.72 -1.15 -6.52
N GLY A 400 25.41 0.07 -6.95
CA GLY A 400 25.96 0.67 -8.16
C GLY A 400 27.48 0.79 -8.11
N VAL A 401 28.01 1.38 -7.04
CA VAL A 401 29.45 1.66 -6.91
C VAL A 401 30.26 0.43 -6.52
N CYS A 402 29.81 -0.34 -5.53
CA CYS A 402 30.60 -1.43 -4.95
C CYS A 402 30.41 -2.77 -5.65
N VAL A 403 29.38 -2.93 -6.48
CA VAL A 403 29.05 -4.25 -7.09
C VAL A 403 28.92 -4.18 -8.61
N ILE A 404 28.03 -3.34 -9.15
CA ILE A 404 27.78 -3.28 -10.60
C ILE A 404 29.04 -2.86 -11.37
N ILE A 405 29.71 -1.79 -10.92
CA ILE A 405 30.94 -1.27 -11.54
C ILE A 405 32.05 -2.35 -11.54
N PRO A 406 32.42 -2.98 -10.40
CA PRO A 406 33.42 -4.04 -10.39
C PRO A 406 33.07 -5.22 -11.30
N VAL A 407 31.83 -5.74 -11.27
CA VAL A 407 31.40 -6.87 -12.11
C VAL A 407 31.56 -6.53 -13.60
N PHE A 408 31.15 -5.32 -14.00
CA PHE A 408 31.27 -4.86 -15.38
C PHE A 408 32.72 -4.73 -15.84
N PHE A 409 33.57 -4.02 -15.08
CA PHE A 409 34.96 -3.76 -15.48
C PHE A 409 35.90 -4.96 -15.32
N THR A 410 35.56 -5.93 -14.45
CA THR A 410 36.27 -7.22 -14.37
C THR A 410 35.85 -8.21 -15.45
N ASN A 411 34.86 -7.84 -16.28
CA ASN A 411 34.26 -8.69 -17.30
C ASN A 411 33.76 -10.04 -16.76
N THR A 412 33.20 -10.02 -15.55
CA THR A 412 32.58 -11.22 -14.98
C THR A 412 31.35 -11.60 -15.81
N TRP A 413 31.19 -12.88 -16.16
CA TRP A 413 30.09 -13.38 -17.01
C TRP A 413 29.95 -12.71 -18.39
N TYR A 414 31.06 -12.23 -18.97
CA TYR A 414 31.08 -11.59 -20.28
C TYR A 414 30.25 -10.28 -20.36
N THR A 415 29.93 -9.67 -19.22
CA THR A 415 29.06 -8.48 -19.18
C THR A 415 29.68 -7.24 -19.80
N ALA A 416 31.01 -7.17 -19.95
CA ALA A 416 31.68 -6.00 -20.53
C ALA A 416 31.39 -5.83 -22.02
N TYR A 417 30.91 -6.88 -22.69
CA TYR A 417 30.50 -6.85 -24.09
C TYR A 417 29.06 -6.34 -24.27
N LEU A 418 28.30 -6.22 -23.17
CA LEU A 418 26.91 -5.77 -23.17
C LEU A 418 26.79 -4.35 -22.59
N PRO A 419 25.66 -3.65 -22.79
CA PRO A 419 25.39 -2.43 -22.05
C PRO A 419 25.37 -2.68 -20.54
N ILE A 420 25.95 -1.79 -19.73
CA ILE A 420 26.07 -2.00 -18.27
C ILE A 420 24.72 -2.20 -17.57
N ASN A 421 23.69 -1.48 -18.05
CA ASN A 421 22.36 -1.46 -17.47
C ASN A 421 21.30 -1.57 -18.57
N SER A 422 20.92 -2.78 -18.96
CA SER A 422 19.87 -3.00 -19.98
C SER A 422 18.90 -4.08 -19.52
N TRP A 423 17.63 -3.90 -19.88
CA TRP A 423 16.53 -4.84 -19.63
C TRP A 423 16.46 -5.96 -20.68
N TYR A 424 17.20 -5.85 -21.78
CA TYR A 424 17.22 -6.85 -22.83
C TYR A 424 18.13 -8.03 -22.47
N ILE A 425 17.77 -9.17 -23.06
CA ILE A 425 18.58 -10.39 -23.07
C ILE A 425 19.30 -10.42 -24.42
N TYR A 426 20.56 -10.84 -24.42
CA TYR A 426 21.43 -10.82 -25.59
C TYR A 426 21.88 -12.23 -25.97
N ASP A 427 22.20 -12.42 -27.25
CA ASP A 427 22.87 -13.61 -27.74
C ASP A 427 24.40 -13.50 -27.65
N ASN A 428 25.11 -14.54 -28.08
CA ASN A 428 26.58 -14.57 -28.09
C ASN A 428 27.22 -13.54 -29.04
N THR A 429 26.46 -12.90 -29.93
CA THR A 429 26.92 -11.84 -30.83
C THR A 429 26.70 -10.44 -30.26
N GLY A 430 25.97 -10.33 -29.14
CA GLY A 430 25.60 -9.05 -28.53
C GLY A 430 24.35 -8.41 -29.15
N GLU A 431 23.63 -9.15 -30.01
CA GLU A 431 22.33 -8.75 -30.54
C GLU A 431 21.20 -9.21 -29.60
N GLN A 432 20.00 -8.67 -29.77
CA GLN A 432 18.85 -9.02 -28.94
C GLN A 432 18.46 -10.49 -29.16
N TYR A 433 18.33 -11.24 -28.06
CA TYR A 433 18.06 -12.68 -28.09
C TYR A 433 16.71 -13.00 -28.74
N SER A 434 16.73 -13.85 -29.77
CA SER A 434 15.52 -14.23 -30.51
C SER A 434 14.89 -15.51 -29.93
N MET A 435 13.84 -15.35 -29.13
CA MET A 435 13.17 -16.49 -28.49
C MET A 435 12.52 -17.44 -29.51
N SER A 436 12.01 -16.93 -30.63
CA SER A 436 11.37 -17.76 -31.66
C SER A 436 12.30 -18.78 -32.32
N GLN A 437 13.62 -18.56 -32.32
CA GLN A 437 14.59 -19.49 -32.91
C GLN A 437 14.82 -20.75 -32.09
N VAL A 438 14.59 -20.67 -30.76
CA VAL A 438 14.80 -21.80 -29.84
C VAL A 438 13.50 -22.53 -29.48
N MET A 439 12.37 -22.05 -30.02
CA MET A 439 11.05 -22.61 -29.78
C MET A 439 10.73 -23.67 -30.85
N GLY A 440 10.34 -24.86 -30.41
CA GLY A 440 9.87 -25.92 -31.30
C GLY A 440 8.45 -25.66 -31.84
N PRO A 441 8.01 -26.41 -32.86
CA PRO A 441 6.67 -26.26 -33.46
C PRO A 441 5.51 -26.43 -32.47
N THR A 442 5.73 -27.23 -31.42
CA THR A 442 4.78 -27.49 -30.34
C THR A 442 4.72 -26.35 -29.31
N GLY A 443 5.60 -25.35 -29.39
CA GLY A 443 5.77 -24.31 -28.37
C GLY A 443 6.59 -24.76 -27.16
N ALA A 444 7.23 -25.93 -27.22
CA ALA A 444 8.20 -26.38 -26.23
C ALA A 444 9.61 -25.91 -26.60
N LEU A 445 10.50 -25.80 -25.61
CA LEU A 445 11.91 -25.45 -25.85
C LEU A 445 12.58 -26.56 -26.69
N ASN A 446 13.23 -26.20 -27.79
CA ASN A 446 14.07 -27.11 -28.58
C ASN A 446 15.51 -27.01 -28.09
N GLN A 447 15.94 -28.00 -27.31
CA GLN A 447 17.28 -28.02 -26.70
C GLN A 447 18.40 -27.99 -27.75
N THR A 448 18.26 -28.70 -28.88
CA THR A 448 19.27 -28.70 -29.94
C THR A 448 19.38 -27.33 -30.60
N ALA A 449 18.25 -26.70 -30.92
CA ALA A 449 18.26 -25.35 -31.49
C ALA A 449 18.83 -24.31 -30.52
N TYR A 450 18.62 -24.47 -29.21
CA TYR A 450 19.22 -23.63 -28.18
C TYR A 450 20.75 -23.77 -28.14
N GLU A 451 21.26 -24.99 -28.19
CA GLU A 451 22.70 -25.27 -28.21
C GLU A 451 23.38 -24.79 -29.50
N GLU A 452 22.68 -24.85 -30.64
CA GLU A 452 23.16 -24.36 -31.94
C GLU A 452 23.10 -22.83 -32.08
N TYR A 453 22.10 -22.17 -31.49
CA TYR A 453 21.93 -20.71 -31.56
C TYR A 453 22.89 -19.99 -30.61
N SER A 454 22.56 -19.94 -29.31
CA SER A 454 23.41 -19.38 -28.27
C SER A 454 22.80 -19.55 -26.88
N PRO A 455 23.62 -19.61 -25.81
CA PRO A 455 23.15 -19.32 -24.46
C PRO A 455 22.70 -17.86 -24.32
N SER A 456 21.78 -17.60 -23.39
CA SER A 456 21.35 -16.23 -23.09
C SER A 456 22.38 -15.49 -22.23
N PHE A 457 22.70 -14.26 -22.64
CA PHE A 457 23.58 -13.36 -21.90
C PHE A 457 22.78 -12.18 -21.33
N ILE A 458 23.06 -11.84 -20.08
CA ILE A 458 22.37 -10.78 -19.35
C ILE A 458 23.36 -9.69 -18.88
N PRO A 459 22.97 -8.41 -18.94
CA PRO A 459 23.78 -7.29 -18.44
C PRO A 459 24.15 -7.40 -16.95
N ALA A 460 25.24 -6.74 -16.55
CA ALA A 460 25.73 -6.73 -15.17
C ALA A 460 24.67 -6.25 -14.16
N ALA A 461 23.99 -5.13 -14.45
CA ALA A 461 22.95 -4.61 -13.56
C ALA A 461 21.76 -5.58 -13.41
N SER A 462 21.33 -6.21 -14.51
CA SER A 462 20.19 -7.14 -14.52
C SER A 462 20.52 -8.45 -13.81
N ALA A 463 21.73 -9.00 -14.00
CA ALA A 463 22.20 -10.17 -13.26
C ALA A 463 22.20 -9.92 -11.75
N LEU A 464 22.71 -8.77 -11.33
CA LEU A 464 22.75 -8.39 -9.91
C LEU A 464 21.37 -8.09 -9.35
N ARG A 465 20.47 -7.47 -10.14
CA ARG A 465 19.07 -7.29 -9.76
C ARG A 465 18.43 -8.63 -9.41
N TYR A 466 18.62 -9.66 -10.25
CA TYR A 466 18.10 -11.00 -9.98
C TYR A 466 18.73 -11.66 -8.74
N ALA A 467 20.03 -11.49 -8.53
CA ALA A 467 20.70 -11.98 -7.32
C ALA A 467 20.15 -11.34 -6.04
N VAL A 468 19.90 -10.03 -6.05
CA VAL A 468 19.29 -9.32 -4.92
C VAL A 468 17.83 -9.75 -4.73
N SER A 469 17.04 -9.86 -5.80
CA SER A 469 15.66 -10.37 -5.73
C SER A 469 15.58 -11.75 -5.08
N LEU A 470 16.55 -12.64 -5.34
CA LEU A 470 16.67 -13.94 -4.68
C LEU A 470 16.97 -13.82 -3.19
N ALA A 471 17.87 -12.92 -2.80
CA ALA A 471 18.22 -12.68 -1.40
C ALA A 471 17.06 -12.04 -0.61
N THR A 472 16.18 -11.28 -1.27
CA THR A 472 15.02 -10.65 -0.66
C THR A 472 14.01 -11.67 -0.13
N VAL A 473 13.85 -12.82 -0.79
CA VAL A 473 12.87 -13.87 -0.39
C VAL A 473 13.07 -14.33 1.06
N PRO A 474 14.24 -14.85 1.47
CA PRO A 474 14.47 -15.21 2.87
C PRO A 474 14.55 -13.98 3.79
N ALA A 475 15.03 -12.83 3.29
CA ALA A 475 15.15 -11.62 4.10
C ALA A 475 13.78 -11.11 4.61
N VAL A 476 12.76 -11.08 3.75
CA VAL A 476 11.40 -10.67 4.12
C VAL A 476 10.78 -11.64 5.14
N VAL A 477 10.99 -12.94 4.96
CA VAL A 477 10.49 -13.96 5.91
C VAL A 477 11.18 -13.83 7.27
N VAL A 478 12.50 -13.68 7.30
CA VAL A 478 13.28 -13.49 8.53
C VAL A 478 12.89 -12.19 9.23
N PHE A 479 12.73 -11.09 8.47
CA PHE A 479 12.27 -9.81 9.01
C PHE A 479 10.89 -9.94 9.67
N ALA A 480 9.91 -10.51 8.97
CA ALA A 480 8.57 -10.72 9.50
C ALA A 480 8.57 -11.62 10.75
N TYR A 481 9.41 -12.64 10.78
CA TYR A 481 9.54 -13.55 11.93
C TYR A 481 10.18 -12.89 13.15
N LEU A 482 11.29 -12.17 12.97
CA LEU A 482 12.05 -11.57 14.08
C LEU A 482 11.26 -10.45 14.77
N TYR A 483 10.64 -9.56 13.99
CA TYR A 483 9.94 -8.39 14.54
C TYR A 483 8.48 -8.68 14.91
N TYR A 484 7.76 -9.43 14.07
CA TYR A 484 6.31 -9.61 14.22
C TYR A 484 5.89 -11.07 14.46
N GLY A 485 6.83 -12.00 14.54
CA GLY A 485 6.54 -13.43 14.69
C GLY A 485 5.69 -13.76 15.91
N LYS A 486 5.99 -13.16 17.08
CA LYS A 486 5.19 -13.36 18.31
C LYS A 486 3.74 -12.89 18.12
N THR A 487 3.57 -11.70 17.56
CA THR A 487 2.26 -11.10 17.28
C THR A 487 1.46 -11.95 16.29
N PHE A 488 2.08 -12.37 15.19
CA PHE A 488 1.43 -13.22 14.20
C PHE A 488 1.09 -14.61 14.73
N ILE A 489 1.95 -15.21 15.56
CA ILE A 489 1.64 -16.50 16.21
C ILE A 489 0.43 -16.34 17.14
N ASN A 490 0.36 -15.27 17.94
CA ASN A 490 -0.77 -15.01 18.83
C ASN A 490 -2.08 -14.81 18.03
N ILE A 491 -2.03 -14.06 16.93
CA ILE A 491 -3.17 -13.87 16.03
C ILE A 491 -3.60 -15.21 15.41
N ALA A 492 -2.65 -16.02 14.94
CA ALA A 492 -2.92 -17.34 14.37
C ALA A 492 -3.56 -18.29 15.40
N GLN A 493 -3.07 -18.31 16.64
CA GLN A 493 -3.67 -19.09 17.73
C GLN A 493 -5.08 -18.63 18.07
N ASN A 494 -5.34 -17.32 18.07
CA ASN A 494 -6.66 -16.76 18.31
C ASN A 494 -7.64 -17.09 17.17
N ALA A 495 -7.16 -17.05 15.91
CA ALA A 495 -7.93 -17.47 14.74
C ALA A 495 -8.28 -18.96 14.79
N TRP A 496 -7.32 -19.81 15.15
CA TRP A 496 -7.53 -21.26 15.32
C TRP A 496 -8.59 -21.55 16.39
N LYS A 497 -8.59 -20.79 17.49
CA LYS A 497 -9.58 -20.87 18.56
C LYS A 497 -10.94 -20.25 18.19
N ARG A 498 -11.15 -19.80 16.95
CA ARG A 498 -12.37 -19.17 16.43
C ARG A 498 -12.85 -17.98 17.27
N ARG A 499 -11.92 -17.24 17.87
CA ARG A 499 -12.24 -16.00 18.58
C ARG A 499 -12.68 -14.93 17.58
N ALA A 500 -13.48 -13.97 18.05
CA ALA A 500 -13.94 -12.86 17.22
C ALA A 500 -12.76 -12.08 16.65
N ALA A 501 -12.95 -11.49 15.47
CA ALA A 501 -11.88 -10.92 14.65
C ALA A 501 -11.06 -9.83 15.39
N TYR A 502 -11.74 -9.04 16.22
CA TYR A 502 -11.17 -7.93 16.99
C TYR A 502 -10.59 -8.32 18.36
N VAL A 503 -10.66 -9.61 18.75
CA VAL A 503 -10.17 -10.03 20.08
C VAL A 503 -8.67 -9.83 20.18
N GLY A 504 -8.23 -9.03 21.15
CA GLY A 504 -6.83 -8.67 21.37
C GLY A 504 -6.36 -7.43 20.59
N HIS A 505 -7.26 -6.70 19.93
CA HIS A 505 -6.96 -5.44 19.25
C HIS A 505 -7.75 -4.31 19.90
N GLU A 506 -7.13 -3.61 20.86
CA GLU A 506 -7.78 -2.54 21.64
C GLU A 506 -7.59 -1.13 21.05
N ASP A 507 -6.95 -1.03 19.87
CA ASP A 507 -6.78 0.24 19.15
C ASP A 507 -8.12 0.93 18.87
N VAL A 508 -8.09 2.27 18.85
CA VAL A 508 -9.27 3.12 18.65
C VAL A 508 -10.02 2.79 17.36
N HIS A 509 -9.33 2.52 16.26
CA HIS A 509 -9.99 2.24 14.98
C HIS A 509 -10.62 0.86 14.99
N SER A 510 -9.99 -0.13 15.61
CA SER A 510 -10.59 -1.46 15.85
C SER A 510 -11.81 -1.38 16.76
N ARG A 511 -11.76 -0.58 17.83
CA ARG A 511 -12.89 -0.36 18.74
C ARG A 511 -14.07 0.29 18.03
N LEU A 512 -13.85 1.31 17.20
CA LEU A 512 -14.91 1.95 16.40
C LEU A 512 -15.48 0.98 15.35
N MET A 513 -14.60 0.24 14.66
CA MET A 513 -14.99 -0.70 13.61
C MET A 513 -15.75 -1.93 14.14
N SER A 514 -15.54 -2.31 15.41
CA SER A 514 -16.28 -3.40 16.06
C SER A 514 -17.81 -3.20 16.11
N ARG A 515 -18.27 -1.95 15.99
CA ARG A 515 -19.71 -1.61 15.92
C ARG A 515 -20.36 -2.00 14.59
N TYR A 516 -19.55 -2.20 13.54
CA TYR A 516 -20.05 -2.61 12.23
C TYR A 516 -20.10 -4.13 12.10
N PRO A 517 -21.13 -4.68 11.43
CA PRO A 517 -21.18 -6.10 11.18
C PRO A 517 -20.10 -6.51 10.19
N GLU A 518 -19.18 -7.35 10.66
CA GLU A 518 -18.08 -7.87 9.86
C GLU A 518 -18.54 -8.79 8.72
N VAL A 519 -17.66 -8.94 7.73
CA VAL A 519 -17.86 -9.87 6.61
C VAL A 519 -17.43 -11.28 7.05
N PRO A 520 -18.29 -12.30 6.95
CA PRO A 520 -17.89 -13.68 7.25
C PRO A 520 -16.78 -14.18 6.32
N GLU A 521 -15.85 -14.98 6.84
CA GLU A 521 -14.74 -15.55 6.06
C GLU A 521 -15.23 -16.41 4.88
N TRP A 522 -16.38 -17.07 5.03
CA TRP A 522 -16.95 -17.91 3.98
C TRP A 522 -17.35 -17.13 2.72
N TRP A 523 -17.62 -15.82 2.81
CA TRP A 523 -17.86 -14.98 1.62
C TRP A 523 -16.63 -14.92 0.75
N TYR A 524 -15.46 -14.69 1.34
CA TYR A 524 -14.17 -14.68 0.64
C TYR A 524 -13.81 -16.06 0.08
N ILE A 525 -14.02 -17.12 0.86
CA ILE A 525 -13.79 -18.50 0.39
C ILE A 525 -14.70 -18.83 -0.80
N SER A 526 -15.96 -18.40 -0.79
CA SER A 526 -16.90 -18.61 -1.90
C SER A 526 -16.41 -17.94 -3.18
N VAL A 527 -15.88 -16.72 -3.08
CA VAL A 527 -15.25 -16.03 -4.21
C VAL A 527 -14.00 -16.78 -4.69
N GLY A 528 -13.19 -17.33 -3.78
CA GLY A 528 -12.05 -18.17 -4.14
C GLY A 528 -12.42 -19.46 -4.87
N VAL A 529 -13.55 -20.09 -4.53
CA VAL A 529 -14.06 -21.27 -5.25
C VAL A 529 -14.51 -20.91 -6.67
N ILE A 530 -15.19 -19.76 -6.82
CA ILE A 530 -15.57 -19.23 -8.14
C ILE A 530 -14.32 -18.90 -8.97
N ALA A 531 -13.30 -18.29 -8.34
CA ALA A 531 -12.02 -17.99 -8.96
C ALA A 531 -11.33 -19.26 -9.47
N ALA A 532 -11.31 -20.33 -8.66
CA ALA A 532 -10.75 -21.61 -9.07
C ALA A 532 -11.49 -22.21 -10.28
N ALA A 533 -12.83 -22.12 -10.31
CA ALA A 533 -13.61 -22.58 -11.45
C ALA A 533 -13.23 -21.84 -12.75
N PHE A 534 -13.07 -20.51 -12.70
CA PHE A 534 -12.59 -19.73 -13.85
C PHE A 534 -11.15 -20.07 -14.24
N GLY A 535 -10.25 -20.29 -13.27
CA GLY A 535 -8.88 -20.71 -13.54
C GLY A 535 -8.79 -22.07 -14.22
N PHE A 536 -9.58 -23.05 -13.75
CA PHE A 536 -9.69 -24.36 -14.41
C PHE A 536 -10.32 -24.25 -15.80
N ALA A 537 -11.35 -23.41 -15.97
CA ALA A 537 -11.95 -23.16 -17.27
C ALA A 537 -10.92 -22.56 -18.25
N GLY A 538 -10.15 -21.54 -17.84
CA GLY A 538 -9.12 -20.91 -18.64
C GLY A 538 -8.00 -21.87 -19.08
N ILE A 539 -7.63 -22.81 -18.23
CA ILE A 539 -6.57 -23.79 -18.52
C ILE A 539 -7.07 -24.94 -19.41
N TYR A 540 -8.28 -25.45 -19.18
CA TYR A 540 -8.78 -26.65 -19.88
C TYR A 540 -9.58 -26.35 -21.16
N ALA A 541 -10.20 -25.18 -21.28
CA ALA A 541 -10.95 -24.83 -22.49
C ALA A 541 -10.03 -24.40 -23.64
N TRP A 542 -8.81 -23.96 -23.35
CA TRP A 542 -7.81 -23.55 -24.34
C TRP A 542 -6.56 -24.44 -24.27
N PRO A 543 -5.79 -24.59 -25.37
CA PRO A 543 -4.61 -25.44 -25.43
C PRO A 543 -3.39 -24.78 -24.76
N THR A 544 -3.51 -24.49 -23.46
CA THR A 544 -2.48 -23.84 -22.65
C THR A 544 -1.34 -24.80 -22.27
N GLY A 545 -1.62 -26.11 -22.22
CA GLY A 545 -0.66 -27.14 -21.81
C GLY A 545 -0.34 -27.14 -20.32
N VAL A 546 -1.11 -26.41 -19.49
CA VAL A 546 -0.86 -26.23 -18.06
C VAL A 546 -1.51 -27.37 -17.27
N PRO A 547 -0.76 -28.10 -16.42
CA PRO A 547 -1.37 -29.04 -15.50
C PRO A 547 -2.29 -28.37 -14.48
N GLY A 548 -3.50 -28.91 -14.26
CA GLY A 548 -4.50 -28.30 -13.36
C GLY A 548 -4.05 -28.13 -11.91
N TRP A 549 -3.07 -28.91 -11.43
CA TRP A 549 -2.52 -28.78 -10.08
C TRP A 549 -1.70 -27.49 -9.87
N LEU A 550 -1.35 -26.77 -10.94
CA LEU A 550 -0.68 -25.47 -10.85
C LEU A 550 -1.58 -24.36 -10.30
N VAL A 551 -2.90 -24.43 -10.50
CA VAL A 551 -3.86 -23.46 -9.95
C VAL A 551 -3.88 -23.46 -8.42
N PRO A 552 -4.07 -24.60 -7.73
CA PRO A 552 -3.98 -24.60 -6.28
C PRO A 552 -2.55 -24.34 -5.79
N LEU A 553 -1.51 -24.71 -6.55
CA LEU A 553 -0.13 -24.40 -6.16
C LEU A 553 0.12 -22.89 -6.15
N SER A 554 -0.32 -22.15 -7.16
CA SER A 554 -0.13 -20.69 -7.21
C SER A 554 -0.80 -20.02 -6.02
N LEU A 555 -2.04 -20.40 -5.69
CA LEU A 555 -2.75 -19.89 -4.52
C LEU A 555 -2.00 -20.18 -3.20
N VAL A 556 -1.52 -21.41 -3.00
CA VAL A 556 -0.79 -21.79 -1.78
C VAL A 556 0.51 -21.00 -1.66
N LEU A 557 1.26 -20.86 -2.75
CA LEU A 557 2.53 -20.15 -2.77
C LEU A 557 2.32 -18.65 -2.49
N SER A 558 1.34 -18.01 -3.13
CA SER A 558 0.97 -16.62 -2.85
C SER A 558 0.50 -16.45 -1.40
N ALA A 559 -0.22 -17.42 -0.82
CA ALA A 559 -0.67 -17.36 0.57
C ALA A 559 0.48 -17.39 1.59
N ILE A 560 1.54 -18.17 1.32
CA ILE A 560 2.74 -18.23 2.18
C ILE A 560 3.43 -16.87 2.25
N PHE A 561 3.56 -16.19 1.11
CA PHE A 561 4.28 -14.92 1.01
C PHE A 561 3.40 -13.68 1.29
N ALA A 562 2.07 -13.82 1.31
CA ALA A 562 1.17 -12.70 1.55
C ALA A 562 1.39 -12.01 2.90
N ILE A 563 1.55 -12.76 3.99
CA ILE A 563 1.72 -12.16 5.33
C ILE A 563 3.07 -11.43 5.45
N PRO A 564 4.23 -12.04 5.13
CA PRO A 564 5.52 -11.35 5.23
C PRO A 564 5.62 -10.12 4.34
N ILE A 565 5.15 -10.20 3.10
CA ILE A 565 5.20 -9.07 2.15
C ILE A 565 4.26 -7.96 2.60
N GLY A 566 3.04 -8.32 2.99
CA GLY A 566 2.06 -7.35 3.48
C GLY A 566 2.54 -6.60 4.71
N ALA A 567 3.27 -7.27 5.61
CA ALA A 567 3.86 -6.64 6.77
C ALA A 567 4.93 -5.61 6.38
N VAL A 568 5.86 -5.97 5.48
CA VAL A 568 6.87 -5.03 4.98
C VAL A 568 6.21 -3.85 4.28
N MET A 569 5.26 -4.10 3.37
CA MET A 569 4.52 -3.05 2.66
C MET A 569 3.78 -2.11 3.60
N ALA A 570 3.16 -2.62 4.66
CA ALA A 570 2.44 -1.79 5.63
C ALA A 570 3.34 -0.81 6.39
N ILE A 571 4.60 -1.20 6.65
CA ILE A 571 5.59 -0.46 7.44
C ILE A 571 6.45 0.44 6.56
N SER A 572 6.85 -0.01 5.37
CA SER A 572 7.71 0.76 4.48
C SER A 572 6.91 1.62 3.50
N GLY A 573 5.64 1.29 3.25
CA GLY A 573 4.87 1.87 2.14
C GLY A 573 5.32 1.37 0.76
N TYR A 574 6.29 0.46 0.68
CA TYR A 574 6.86 -0.06 -0.55
C TYR A 574 6.58 -1.55 -0.72
N GLU A 575 5.96 -1.92 -1.84
CA GLU A 575 5.68 -3.31 -2.19
C GLU A 575 6.95 -4.00 -2.68
N VAL A 576 7.29 -5.12 -2.04
CA VAL A 576 8.49 -5.90 -2.38
C VAL A 576 8.15 -6.91 -3.48
N ASP A 577 8.84 -6.82 -4.61
CA ASP A 577 8.71 -7.78 -5.71
C ASP A 577 9.43 -9.09 -5.39
N LEU A 578 8.66 -10.19 -5.26
CA LEU A 578 9.17 -11.56 -5.15
C LEU A 578 8.99 -12.39 -6.43
N GLY A 579 8.75 -11.77 -7.60
CA GLY A 579 8.50 -12.49 -8.86
C GLY A 579 9.49 -13.61 -9.18
N MET A 580 10.75 -13.45 -8.79
CA MET A 580 11.79 -14.46 -9.01
C MET A 580 11.50 -15.82 -8.35
N ILE A 581 10.85 -15.88 -7.17
CA ILE A 581 10.54 -17.18 -6.56
C ILE A 581 9.49 -17.93 -7.40
N PHE A 582 8.51 -17.21 -7.94
CA PHE A 582 7.48 -17.77 -8.79
C PHE A 582 8.07 -18.28 -10.11
N HIS A 583 9.02 -17.53 -10.69
CA HIS A 583 9.76 -17.97 -11.86
C HIS A 583 10.57 -19.25 -11.59
N ILE A 584 11.29 -19.33 -10.47
CA ILE A 584 12.09 -20.52 -10.16
C ILE A 584 11.19 -21.74 -9.95
N VAL A 585 10.15 -21.61 -9.12
CA VAL A 585 9.22 -22.72 -8.85
C VAL A 585 8.50 -23.14 -10.14
N GLY A 586 8.03 -22.17 -10.94
CA GLY A 586 7.37 -22.43 -12.22
C GLY A 586 8.29 -23.13 -13.21
N GLY A 587 9.55 -22.71 -13.33
CA GLY A 587 10.52 -23.30 -14.25
C GLY A 587 10.81 -24.76 -13.95
N TYR A 588 10.85 -25.14 -12.67
CA TYR A 588 10.98 -26.55 -12.26
C TYR A 588 9.67 -27.34 -12.39
N ALA A 589 8.52 -26.71 -12.11
CA ALA A 589 7.22 -27.35 -12.13
C ALA A 589 6.75 -27.74 -13.54
N VAL A 590 7.01 -26.90 -14.54
CA VAL A 590 6.60 -27.09 -15.93
C VAL A 590 7.80 -27.00 -16.88
N HIS A 591 8.74 -27.93 -16.67
CA HIS A 591 9.97 -28.02 -17.45
C HIS A 591 9.69 -28.08 -18.96
N ASN A 592 10.43 -27.29 -19.74
CA ASN A 592 10.33 -27.15 -21.21
C ASN A 592 8.98 -26.67 -21.76
N HIS A 593 8.04 -26.20 -20.92
CA HIS A 593 6.74 -25.68 -21.33
C HIS A 593 6.62 -24.18 -21.01
N PRO A 594 7.18 -23.30 -21.86
CA PRO A 594 7.28 -21.86 -21.57
C PRO A 594 5.93 -21.16 -21.44
N VAL A 595 4.91 -21.57 -22.22
CA VAL A 595 3.54 -21.02 -22.08
C VAL A 595 2.96 -21.32 -20.70
N ALA A 596 3.12 -22.55 -20.22
CA ALA A 596 2.65 -22.95 -18.90
C ALA A 596 3.42 -22.24 -17.78
N TYR A 597 4.72 -22.06 -17.97
CA TYR A 597 5.60 -21.32 -17.06
C TYR A 597 5.17 -19.86 -16.91
N VAL A 598 4.93 -19.16 -18.03
CA VAL A 598 4.52 -17.75 -18.01
C VAL A 598 3.15 -17.61 -17.35
N LEU A 599 2.20 -18.50 -17.67
CA LEU A 599 0.89 -18.50 -17.02
C LEU A 599 1.01 -18.71 -15.50
N PHE A 600 1.75 -19.72 -15.04
CA PHE A 600 1.92 -19.98 -13.60
C PHE A 600 2.58 -18.82 -12.86
N SER A 601 3.64 -18.25 -13.46
CA SER A 601 4.40 -17.15 -12.85
C SER A 601 3.55 -15.89 -12.74
N ALA A 602 2.86 -15.52 -13.83
CA ALA A 602 1.92 -14.41 -13.85
C ALA A 602 0.78 -14.65 -12.85
N MET A 603 0.21 -15.86 -12.80
CA MET A 603 -0.84 -16.17 -11.85
C MET A 603 -0.41 -15.97 -10.40
N SER A 604 0.75 -16.49 -10.02
CA SER A 604 1.22 -16.42 -8.64
C SER A 604 1.57 -14.98 -8.22
N LEU A 605 2.19 -14.22 -9.12
CA LEU A 605 2.54 -12.82 -8.91
C LEU A 605 1.31 -11.93 -8.81
N ASP A 606 0.35 -12.07 -9.73
CA ASP A 606 -0.84 -11.22 -9.77
C ASP A 606 -1.78 -11.50 -8.59
N ILE A 607 -1.95 -12.76 -8.18
CA ILE A 607 -2.73 -13.11 -6.98
C ILE A 607 -2.17 -12.36 -5.76
N LEU A 608 -0.85 -12.32 -5.63
CA LEU A 608 -0.18 -11.67 -4.51
C LEU A 608 -0.29 -10.13 -4.58
N SER A 609 0.00 -9.52 -5.73
CA SER A 609 -0.09 -8.05 -5.88
C SER A 609 -1.53 -7.55 -5.73
N GLN A 610 -2.50 -8.30 -6.26
CA GLN A 610 -3.92 -8.00 -6.04
C GLN A 610 -4.29 -8.12 -4.56
N THR A 611 -3.82 -9.17 -3.88
CA THR A 611 -3.99 -9.31 -2.42
C THR A 611 -3.48 -8.09 -1.67
N MET A 612 -2.30 -7.59 -2.01
CA MET A 612 -1.70 -6.41 -1.37
C MET A 612 -2.52 -5.14 -1.59
N THR A 613 -2.98 -4.93 -2.82
CA THR A 613 -3.87 -3.81 -3.17
C THR A 613 -5.16 -3.86 -2.34
N PHE A 614 -5.78 -5.04 -2.25
CA PHE A 614 -7.01 -5.22 -1.46
C PHE A 614 -6.82 -5.01 0.03
N VAL A 615 -5.74 -5.52 0.61
CA VAL A 615 -5.45 -5.34 2.03
C VAL A 615 -5.23 -3.86 2.33
N THR A 616 -4.50 -3.16 1.45
CA THR A 616 -4.30 -1.71 1.52
C THR A 616 -5.64 -0.97 1.52
N ASP A 617 -6.55 -1.32 0.61
CA ASP A 617 -7.89 -0.73 0.56
C ASP A 617 -8.74 -1.04 1.79
N MET A 618 -8.69 -2.27 2.29
CA MET A 618 -9.40 -2.65 3.50
C MET A 618 -8.87 -1.90 4.73
N LYS A 619 -7.56 -1.63 4.80
CA LYS A 619 -6.99 -0.78 5.84
C LYS A 619 -7.46 0.67 5.69
N LEU A 620 -7.49 1.22 4.48
CA LEU A 620 -8.04 2.56 4.23
C LEU A 620 -9.50 2.67 4.69
N GLY A 621 -10.32 1.66 4.37
CA GLY A 621 -11.70 1.59 4.84
C GLY A 621 -11.84 1.43 6.35
N HIS A 622 -10.94 0.68 6.99
CA HIS A 622 -10.86 0.56 8.44
C HIS A 622 -10.59 1.93 9.11
N TYR A 623 -9.65 2.70 8.57
CA TYR A 623 -9.36 4.04 9.06
C TYR A 623 -10.45 5.06 8.74
N ALA A 624 -11.14 4.95 7.61
CA ALA A 624 -12.22 5.84 7.22
C ALA A 624 -13.60 5.43 7.78
N LYS A 625 -13.65 4.33 8.54
CA LYS A 625 -14.87 3.75 9.12
C LYS A 625 -15.95 3.45 8.07
N VAL A 626 -15.50 2.91 6.93
CA VAL A 626 -16.37 2.40 5.87
C VAL A 626 -16.89 1.02 6.27
N PRO A 627 -18.21 0.76 6.23
CA PRO A 627 -18.78 -0.52 6.63
C PRO A 627 -18.17 -1.71 5.83
N PRO A 628 -17.65 -2.77 6.48
CA PRO A 628 -16.96 -3.87 5.79
C PRO A 628 -17.80 -4.55 4.71
N LYS A 629 -19.11 -4.71 4.93
CA LYS A 629 -20.03 -5.31 3.94
C LYS A 629 -20.19 -4.47 2.67
N GLN A 630 -20.17 -3.14 2.81
CA GLN A 630 -20.22 -2.23 1.65
C GLN A 630 -18.91 -2.27 0.88
N MET A 631 -17.77 -2.39 1.58
CA MET A 631 -16.48 -2.59 0.93
C MET A 631 -16.43 -3.90 0.15
N PHE A 632 -16.89 -4.99 0.76
CA PHE A 632 -16.95 -6.29 0.08
C PHE A 632 -17.81 -6.22 -1.18
N ALA A 633 -19.01 -5.64 -1.07
CA ALA A 633 -19.92 -5.47 -2.20
C ALA A 633 -19.26 -4.63 -3.30
N GLY A 634 -18.76 -3.43 -2.98
CA GLY A 634 -18.16 -2.49 -3.94
C GLY A 634 -16.96 -3.06 -4.68
N LYS A 635 -16.11 -3.82 -3.98
CA LYS A 635 -15.01 -4.54 -4.62
C LYS A 635 -15.53 -5.66 -5.50
N SER A 636 -16.30 -6.60 -4.96
CA SER A 636 -16.76 -7.79 -5.70
C SER A 636 -17.52 -7.47 -7.00
N SER A 637 -18.37 -6.44 -7.01
CA SER A 637 -19.12 -6.01 -8.19
C SER A 637 -18.23 -5.43 -9.28
N LEU A 638 -17.16 -4.73 -8.89
CA LEU A 638 -16.32 -4.01 -9.84
C LEU A 638 -15.46 -4.97 -10.66
N TYR A 639 -14.97 -6.05 -10.04
CA TYR A 639 -14.15 -7.04 -10.76
C TYR A 639 -14.92 -7.76 -11.86
N CYS A 640 -16.21 -8.04 -11.65
CA CYS A 640 -17.07 -8.57 -12.72
C CYS A 640 -17.20 -7.60 -13.92
N MET A 641 -16.96 -6.30 -13.71
CA MET A 641 -17.12 -5.26 -14.73
C MET A 641 -15.79 -4.83 -15.35
N THR A 642 -14.71 -4.75 -14.59
CA THR A 642 -13.38 -4.38 -15.10
C THR A 642 -12.79 -5.51 -15.93
N SER A 643 -12.94 -6.77 -15.51
CA SER A 643 -12.42 -7.92 -16.25
C SER A 643 -13.03 -8.11 -17.65
N GLY A 644 -14.17 -7.46 -17.93
CA GLY A 644 -14.82 -7.50 -19.25
C GLY A 644 -14.48 -6.32 -20.16
N ASN A 645 -13.90 -5.25 -19.59
CA ASN A 645 -13.46 -4.05 -20.31
C ASN A 645 -11.93 -4.02 -20.54
N ASP A 646 -11.17 -4.66 -19.64
CA ASP A 646 -9.75 -4.96 -19.78
C ASP A 646 -9.50 -6.06 -20.83
#